data_AF-A0A7C3N7V4-F1
#
_entry.id   AF-A0A7C3N7V4-F1
#
_cell.length_a   1.000
_cell.length_b   1.000
_cell.length_c   1.000
_cell.angle_alpha   90.00
_cell.angle_beta   90.00
_cell.angle_gamma   90.00
#
_symmetry.space_group_name_H-M   'P 1'
#
loop_
_entity.id
_entity.type
_entity.pdbx_description
1 polymer ?
#
loop_
_entity_poly.entity_id
_entity_poly.type
_entity_poly.pdbx_seq_one_letter_code
_entity_poly.pdbx_strand_id
1 'polypeptide(L)'
;MDSNLTPDPTFNLDAEPGGLDRFLSCSPTAGADRKFVLATEILAQGFIDHPANGPLLCPLLPSPAGNGDQEGLYRFFTEVFYFSYQLLFLFHLQPYQELSLLSDLSEGDGCLKMDLLYETIGCLLKTEAADDIDYLDLARSLIQKARRGFVITPASPLLSADGQTTPFKPSLVISPSTIPLFDPARTQLLESCSVANQVMQMVVRLLAPRQPERRDEELSLIYEEMLAYEPAIATEAMVKTKIKDKEQWVRVKQPERCAGEKRAYCRAGSFILRPAADGRKHRGAFYTPAEITQYIVTSTVGVMVKPIMQDLAGEAPLYCPDDIYEEIKVCDPAMGSGAFLVQACRFLAESYSQARVAAGLEDEQTARARLPYYKRRAAEKCLYGVDLDPMAVELAKLTLWLEVLVADRPLPFLDPHLRCGNSLIGAPLRQEEQFTVEELSYIPDAALEGINKGTTTEQKAAARARLQRNQEERKRSDTKQEGQTSKSEELQRFMGLALLEGMFWRTSLEMPDESLPLGHALALVQYKTDLFNELMHGITIRRQAQQICDLWCAVWFWPEPGSLLPRQGGENIEVPEPPTTGRFLELASTLWGAAPPTLTPDEQIVYWAVVQHVAAQQRFFHWELEFPEIWGRQRKSR
;
A
#
# COMPACT_ATOMS: atom_id res chain seq x y z
N MET A 1 -16.17 -62.11 40.10
CA MET A 1 -15.73 -61.10 41.07
C MET A 1 -14.68 -60.25 40.39
N ASP A 2 -15.16 -59.24 39.67
CA ASP A 2 -14.79 -57.84 39.84
C ASP A 2 -13.31 -57.48 40.07
N SER A 3 -12.76 -56.73 39.13
CA SER A 3 -12.64 -55.25 39.21
C SER A 3 -11.28 -54.69 38.76
N ASN A 4 -11.37 -53.85 37.73
CA ASN A 4 -10.66 -52.58 37.50
C ASN A 4 -9.13 -52.58 37.36
N LEU A 5 -8.65 -52.27 36.15
CA LEU A 5 -8.24 -50.90 35.80
C LEU A 5 -8.00 -50.76 34.28
N THR A 6 -8.43 -49.60 33.79
CA THR A 6 -8.52 -49.07 32.42
C THR A 6 -7.17 -48.81 31.72
N PRO A 7 -7.17 -48.65 30.37
CA PRO A 7 -5.99 -48.29 29.60
C PRO A 7 -5.71 -46.78 29.70
N ASP A 8 -4.44 -46.38 29.78
CA ASP A 8 -4.03 -44.99 29.59
C ASP A 8 -3.00 -44.93 28.43
N PRO A 9 -3.21 -44.08 27.40
CA PRO A 9 -2.39 -44.05 26.20
C PRO A 9 -1.27 -43.01 26.38
N THR A 10 -0.06 -43.48 26.65
CA THR A 10 1.13 -42.62 26.52
C THR A 10 1.41 -42.37 25.05
N PHE A 11 1.07 -41.15 24.63
CA PHE A 11 1.53 -40.46 23.42
C PHE A 11 3.02 -40.74 23.17
N ASN A 12 3.32 -41.32 22.01
CA ASN A 12 4.67 -41.63 21.58
C ASN A 12 5.36 -40.37 21.04
N LEU A 13 6.46 -39.94 21.67
CA LEU A 13 7.26 -38.75 21.31
C LEU A 13 8.17 -38.97 20.09
N ASP A 14 8.19 -40.18 19.51
CA ASP A 14 9.09 -40.56 18.42
C ASP A 14 8.49 -40.42 17.00
N ALA A 15 7.30 -39.80 16.86
CA ALA A 15 6.75 -39.42 15.56
C ALA A 15 6.97 -37.91 15.35
N GLU A 16 8.09 -37.53 14.75
CA GLU A 16 8.58 -36.13 14.67
C GLU A 16 7.59 -35.14 14.00
N PRO A 17 6.89 -34.28 14.76
CA PRO A 17 6.00 -33.28 14.19
C PRO A 17 6.76 -31.94 14.12
N GLY A 18 7.57 -31.77 13.08
CA GLY A 18 8.45 -30.59 12.91
C GLY A 18 8.11 -29.66 11.75
N GLY A 19 7.31 -30.13 10.79
CA GLY A 19 6.90 -29.41 9.57
C GLY A 19 5.44 -28.98 9.60
N LEU A 20 4.66 -29.41 8.61
CA LEU A 20 3.21 -29.13 8.51
C LEU A 20 2.37 -29.75 9.63
N ASP A 21 2.84 -30.85 10.23
CA ASP A 21 2.12 -31.58 11.28
C ASP A 21 1.84 -30.75 12.53
N ARG A 22 2.65 -29.70 12.79
CA ARG A 22 2.42 -28.76 13.91
C ARG A 22 1.11 -27.99 13.78
N PHE A 23 0.61 -27.84 12.56
CA PHE A 23 -0.58 -27.05 12.26
C PHE A 23 -1.87 -27.88 12.24
N LEU A 24 -1.77 -29.21 12.22
CA LEU A 24 -2.93 -30.14 12.25
C LEU A 24 -3.73 -30.06 13.57
N SER A 25 -3.12 -29.52 14.63
CA SER A 25 -3.74 -29.37 15.96
C SER A 25 -4.37 -27.99 16.21
N CYS A 26 -4.18 -27.03 15.29
CA CYS A 26 -4.71 -25.66 15.43
C CYS A 26 -6.23 -25.66 15.26
N SER A 27 -6.96 -25.23 16.31
CA SER A 27 -8.43 -25.20 16.28
C SER A 27 -8.94 -24.22 15.21
N PRO A 28 -9.93 -24.61 14.38
CA PRO A 28 -10.59 -23.71 13.44
C PRO A 28 -11.35 -22.55 14.11
N THR A 29 -11.47 -22.53 15.44
CA THR A 29 -12.23 -21.55 16.24
C THR A 29 -11.47 -20.27 16.58
N ALA A 30 -10.27 -20.07 16.02
CA ALA A 30 -9.51 -18.83 16.19
C ALA A 30 -10.22 -17.63 15.50
N GLY A 31 -10.00 -16.42 16.01
CA GLY A 31 -10.47 -15.17 15.37
C GLY A 31 -9.93 -15.02 13.95
N ALA A 32 -10.58 -14.20 13.12
CA ALA A 32 -10.21 -13.99 11.71
C ALA A 32 -8.74 -13.52 11.55
N ASP A 33 -8.31 -12.66 12.48
CA ASP A 33 -6.94 -12.16 12.66
C ASP A 33 -5.90 -13.29 12.77
N ARG A 34 -6.19 -14.31 13.57
CA ARG A 34 -5.28 -15.45 13.79
C ARG A 34 -5.21 -16.42 12.61
N LYS A 35 -6.27 -16.48 11.80
CA LYS A 35 -6.32 -17.38 10.64
C LYS A 35 -5.39 -16.91 9.54
N PHE A 36 -5.32 -15.59 9.29
CA PHE A 36 -4.45 -15.05 8.24
C PHE A 36 -2.98 -15.26 8.59
N VAL A 37 -2.56 -14.89 9.81
CA VAL A 37 -1.18 -15.11 10.29
C VAL A 37 -0.79 -16.59 10.18
N LEU A 38 -1.70 -17.48 10.59
CA LEU A 38 -1.50 -18.93 10.50
C LEU A 38 -1.40 -19.42 9.04
N ALA A 39 -2.26 -18.92 8.14
CA ALA A 39 -2.22 -19.26 6.72
C ALA A 39 -0.89 -18.83 6.09
N THR A 40 -0.42 -17.62 6.40
CA THR A 40 0.88 -17.09 5.94
C THR A 40 2.05 -17.92 6.49
N GLU A 41 2.05 -18.29 7.78
CA GLU A 41 3.06 -19.19 8.36
C GLU A 41 3.08 -20.57 7.69
N ILE A 42 1.90 -21.17 7.45
CA ILE A 42 1.76 -22.46 6.78
C ILE A 42 2.28 -22.40 5.35
N LEU A 43 1.90 -21.35 4.61
CA LEU A 43 2.29 -21.19 3.22
C LEU A 43 3.80 -20.99 3.07
N ALA A 44 4.39 -20.09 3.87
CA ALA A 44 5.83 -19.86 3.88
C ALA A 44 6.60 -21.14 4.23
N GLN A 45 6.18 -21.86 5.27
CA GLN A 45 6.80 -23.14 5.64
C GLN A 45 6.68 -24.17 4.52
N GLY A 46 5.51 -24.27 3.88
CA GLY A 46 5.29 -25.21 2.78
C GLY A 46 6.20 -24.95 1.59
N PHE A 47 6.43 -23.68 1.22
CA PHE A 47 7.40 -23.34 0.18
C PHE A 47 8.83 -23.72 0.59
N ILE A 48 9.21 -23.47 1.84
CA ILE A 48 10.55 -23.84 2.35
C ILE A 48 10.75 -25.36 2.36
N ASP A 49 9.73 -26.13 2.74
CA ASP A 49 9.81 -27.59 2.87
C ASP A 49 9.75 -28.32 1.51
N HIS A 50 9.30 -27.65 0.45
CA HIS A 50 9.16 -28.29 -0.85
C HIS A 50 10.53 -28.52 -1.52
N PRO A 51 10.89 -29.77 -1.88
CA PRO A 51 12.24 -30.12 -2.32
C PRO A 51 12.68 -29.40 -3.60
N ALA A 52 11.74 -29.09 -4.50
CA ALA A 52 12.04 -28.37 -5.75
C ALA A 52 12.53 -26.93 -5.53
N ASN A 53 12.25 -26.32 -4.37
CA ASN A 53 12.57 -24.92 -4.10
C ASN A 53 13.96 -24.73 -3.48
N GLY A 54 14.66 -25.83 -3.16
CA GLY A 54 15.96 -25.81 -2.50
C GLY A 54 16.97 -24.84 -3.13
N PRO A 55 17.17 -24.86 -4.46
CA PRO A 55 18.11 -23.95 -5.13
C PRO A 55 17.80 -22.46 -4.95
N LEU A 56 16.51 -22.11 -4.81
CA LEU A 56 16.04 -20.74 -4.69
C LEU A 56 15.99 -20.26 -3.23
N LEU A 57 15.53 -21.11 -2.31
CA LEU A 57 15.21 -20.72 -0.94
C LEU A 57 16.29 -21.11 0.08
N CYS A 58 17.08 -22.17 -0.15
CA CYS A 58 18.14 -22.55 0.79
C CYS A 58 19.18 -21.43 1.05
N PRO A 59 19.58 -20.60 0.06
CA PRO A 59 20.49 -19.48 0.32
C PRO A 59 19.94 -18.43 1.30
N LEU A 60 18.60 -18.35 1.42
CA LEU A 60 17.92 -17.41 2.33
C LEU A 60 17.92 -17.92 3.77
N LEU A 61 18.07 -19.23 3.97
CA LEU A 61 17.97 -19.86 5.27
C LEU A 61 19.33 -19.79 6.01
N PRO A 62 19.33 -19.63 7.34
CA PRO A 62 20.56 -19.74 8.13
C PRO A 62 21.19 -21.11 7.95
N SER A 63 22.53 -21.15 7.86
CA SER A 63 23.30 -22.38 7.78
C SER A 63 24.41 -22.39 8.84
N PRO A 64 25.04 -23.54 9.12
CA PRO A 64 26.22 -23.58 9.99
C PRO A 64 27.38 -22.69 9.52
N ALA A 65 27.40 -22.30 8.24
CA ALA A 65 28.43 -21.48 7.62
C ALA A 65 28.11 -19.96 7.59
N GLY A 66 26.90 -19.52 8.00
CA GLY A 66 26.51 -18.12 7.99
C GLY A 66 25.05 -17.87 8.37
N ASN A 67 24.72 -16.64 8.72
CA ASN A 67 23.41 -16.26 9.28
C ASN A 67 22.23 -16.26 8.27
N GLY A 68 22.45 -16.69 7.01
CA GLY A 68 21.48 -16.60 5.91
C GLY A 68 21.38 -15.18 5.32
N ASP A 69 20.70 -15.05 4.18
CA ASP A 69 20.37 -13.74 3.59
C ASP A 69 19.08 -13.18 4.21
N GLN A 70 19.23 -12.26 5.17
CA GLN A 70 18.09 -11.64 5.86
C GLN A 70 17.22 -10.78 4.94
N GLU A 71 17.84 -10.06 4.00
CA GLU A 71 17.10 -9.22 3.04
C GLU A 71 16.31 -10.11 2.09
N GLY A 72 16.94 -11.16 1.57
CA GLY A 72 16.26 -12.15 0.74
C GLY A 72 15.14 -12.90 1.48
N LEU A 73 15.31 -13.22 2.77
CA LEU A 73 14.25 -13.80 3.60
C LEU A 73 13.07 -12.83 3.78
N TYR A 74 13.36 -11.55 4.01
CA TYR A 74 12.34 -10.51 4.12
C TYR A 74 11.59 -10.32 2.79
N ARG A 75 12.30 -10.33 1.66
CA ARG A 75 11.72 -10.33 0.32
C ARG A 75 10.80 -11.54 0.12
N PHE A 76 11.28 -12.75 0.39
CA PHE A 76 10.47 -13.96 0.28
C PHE A 76 9.19 -13.88 1.12
N PHE A 77 9.29 -13.46 2.38
CA PHE A 77 8.13 -13.25 3.23
C PHE A 77 7.15 -12.23 2.64
N THR A 78 7.67 -11.12 2.12
CA THR A 78 6.86 -10.08 1.46
C THR A 78 6.08 -10.66 0.27
N GLU A 79 6.71 -11.51 -0.55
CA GLU A 79 6.01 -12.18 -1.66
C GLU A 79 4.93 -13.17 -1.17
N VAL A 80 5.22 -13.96 -0.12
CA VAL A 80 4.23 -14.88 0.49
C VAL A 80 3.05 -14.12 1.05
N PHE A 81 3.31 -12.96 1.65
CA PHE A 81 2.27 -12.06 2.12
C PHE A 81 1.40 -11.57 0.96
N TYR A 82 2.00 -11.04 -0.12
CA TYR A 82 1.25 -10.57 -1.29
C TYR A 82 0.39 -11.69 -1.89
N PHE A 83 0.93 -12.90 -2.03
CA PHE A 83 0.18 -14.05 -2.53
C PHE A 83 -1.01 -14.42 -1.62
N SER A 84 -0.81 -14.46 -0.30
CA SER A 84 -1.87 -14.73 0.67
C SER A 84 -2.97 -13.65 0.60
N TYR A 85 -2.58 -12.41 0.37
CA TYR A 85 -3.50 -11.28 0.30
C TYR A 85 -4.29 -11.22 -1.02
N GLN A 86 -3.65 -11.58 -2.14
CA GLN A 86 -4.32 -11.78 -3.42
C GLN A 86 -5.45 -12.81 -3.28
N LEU A 87 -5.19 -13.94 -2.61
CA LEU A 87 -6.20 -14.95 -2.33
C LEU A 87 -7.32 -14.44 -1.42
N LEU A 88 -6.96 -13.75 -0.34
CA LEU A 88 -7.92 -13.16 0.59
C LEU A 88 -8.89 -12.23 -0.14
N PHE A 89 -8.38 -11.31 -0.95
CA PHE A 89 -9.21 -10.40 -1.76
C PHE A 89 -10.17 -11.18 -2.66
N LEU A 90 -9.64 -12.15 -3.41
CA LEU A 90 -10.45 -12.94 -4.36
C LEU A 90 -11.55 -13.74 -3.65
N PHE A 91 -11.29 -14.25 -2.43
CA PHE A 91 -12.32 -14.91 -1.64
C PHE A 91 -13.37 -13.94 -1.09
N HIS A 92 -13.00 -12.70 -0.78
CA HIS A 92 -13.94 -11.68 -0.29
C HIS A 92 -14.86 -11.12 -1.39
N LEU A 93 -14.58 -11.40 -2.67
CA LEU A 93 -15.50 -11.12 -3.78
C LEU A 93 -16.72 -12.07 -3.82
N GLN A 94 -16.76 -13.14 -3.02
CA GLN A 94 -17.81 -14.17 -3.04
C GLN A 94 -19.26 -13.70 -2.76
N PRO A 95 -19.54 -12.76 -1.83
CA PRO A 95 -20.91 -12.39 -1.48
C PRO A 95 -21.65 -11.58 -2.54
N TYR A 96 -21.00 -11.21 -3.64
CA TYR A 96 -21.67 -10.62 -4.80
C TYR A 96 -22.45 -11.67 -5.61
N GLN A 97 -22.73 -12.85 -5.06
CA GLN A 97 -23.64 -13.87 -5.59
C GLN A 97 -25.08 -13.38 -5.80
N GLU A 98 -25.51 -12.26 -5.21
CA GLU A 98 -26.77 -11.60 -5.61
C GLU A 98 -26.71 -11.03 -7.04
N LEU A 99 -25.52 -10.97 -7.64
CA LEU A 99 -25.30 -10.69 -9.06
C LEU A 99 -25.31 -11.96 -9.94
N SER A 100 -25.54 -13.13 -9.36
CA SER A 100 -25.63 -14.43 -10.04
C SER A 100 -27.06 -14.77 -10.45
N LEU A 101 -27.67 -13.92 -11.29
CA LEU A 101 -28.65 -14.42 -12.25
C LEU A 101 -28.03 -14.22 -13.62
N LEU A 102 -27.50 -15.29 -14.21
CA LEU A 102 -27.48 -15.62 -15.65
C LEU A 102 -26.36 -16.63 -15.93
N SER A 103 -26.72 -17.90 -15.82
CA SER A 103 -25.95 -19.04 -16.34
C SER A 103 -26.11 -19.16 -17.86
N ASP A 104 -25.05 -19.64 -18.52
CA ASP A 104 -24.84 -19.86 -19.96
C ASP A 104 -24.10 -18.71 -20.67
N LEU A 105 -23.26 -19.02 -21.67
CA LEU A 105 -22.01 -18.29 -21.96
C LEU A 105 -20.95 -19.17 -22.66
N SER A 106 -20.69 -18.97 -23.96
CA SER A 106 -19.50 -19.36 -24.74
C SER A 106 -18.29 -18.41 -24.57
N GLU A 107 -17.09 -18.87 -24.93
CA GLU A 107 -15.82 -18.12 -24.90
C GLU A 107 -15.69 -17.13 -26.07
N GLY A 108 -15.23 -15.91 -25.79
CA GLY A 108 -14.88 -14.90 -26.79
C GLY A 108 -14.14 -13.71 -26.16
N ASP A 109 -12.92 -13.48 -26.68
CA ASP A 109 -12.01 -12.33 -26.51
C ASP A 109 -11.94 -11.61 -25.15
N GLY A 110 -11.00 -12.06 -24.32
CA GLY A 110 -10.33 -11.22 -23.31
C GLY A 110 -11.05 -11.01 -21.98
N CYS A 111 -12.29 -11.46 -21.84
CA CYS A 111 -13.07 -11.34 -20.60
C CYS A 111 -13.33 -12.73 -19.98
N LEU A 112 -12.89 -12.96 -18.74
CA LEU A 112 -13.21 -14.21 -18.03
C LEU A 112 -14.56 -14.14 -17.30
N LYS A 113 -15.32 -15.25 -17.33
CA LYS A 113 -16.58 -15.39 -16.60
C LYS A 113 -16.37 -15.52 -15.09
N MET A 114 -17.17 -14.82 -14.30
CA MET A 114 -17.22 -15.00 -12.84
C MET A 114 -17.69 -16.39 -12.44
N ASP A 115 -18.49 -17.08 -13.24
CA ASP A 115 -18.87 -18.48 -12.95
C ASP A 115 -17.65 -19.37 -12.89
N LEU A 116 -16.67 -19.17 -13.78
CA LEU A 116 -15.40 -19.89 -13.74
C LEU A 116 -14.53 -19.44 -12.55
N LEU A 117 -14.63 -18.17 -12.12
CA LEU A 117 -13.98 -17.68 -10.89
C LEU A 117 -14.58 -18.34 -9.65
N TYR A 118 -15.90 -18.37 -9.52
CA TYR A 118 -16.62 -18.97 -8.41
C TYR A 118 -16.58 -20.49 -8.43
N GLU A 119 -16.52 -21.11 -9.61
CA GLU A 119 -16.27 -22.53 -9.77
C GLU A 119 -14.82 -22.85 -9.40
N THR A 120 -13.85 -22.01 -9.77
CA THR A 120 -12.45 -22.16 -9.36
C THR A 120 -12.31 -21.98 -7.85
N ILE A 121 -12.89 -20.93 -7.27
CA ILE A 121 -12.95 -20.70 -5.83
C ILE A 121 -13.70 -21.86 -5.16
N GLY A 122 -14.83 -22.28 -5.71
CA GLY A 122 -15.60 -23.42 -5.23
C GLY A 122 -14.80 -24.72 -5.25
N CYS A 123 -14.00 -24.97 -6.29
CA CYS A 123 -13.09 -26.11 -6.39
C CYS A 123 -11.94 -25.99 -5.38
N LEU A 124 -11.36 -24.80 -5.20
CA LEU A 124 -10.40 -24.53 -4.12
C LEU A 124 -11.03 -24.79 -2.74
N LEU A 125 -12.33 -24.52 -2.56
CA LEU A 125 -13.07 -24.72 -1.32
C LEU A 125 -13.60 -26.16 -1.13
N LYS A 126 -13.58 -27.02 -2.15
CA LYS A 126 -14.01 -28.43 -2.01
C LYS A 126 -13.12 -29.14 -1.00
N THR A 127 -13.74 -29.79 -0.02
CA THR A 127 -13.07 -30.43 1.13
C THR A 127 -12.56 -31.84 0.86
N GLU A 128 -13.03 -32.48 -0.21
CA GLU A 128 -12.58 -33.81 -0.62
C GLU A 128 -11.40 -33.66 -1.58
N ALA A 129 -10.26 -34.29 -1.24
CA ALA A 129 -9.10 -34.32 -2.11
C ALA A 129 -9.48 -35.04 -3.41
N ALA A 130 -9.62 -34.29 -4.50
CA ALA A 130 -9.48 -34.87 -5.82
C ALA A 130 -7.98 -34.96 -6.09
N ASP A 131 -7.45 -36.17 -6.21
CA ASP A 131 -6.01 -36.42 -6.45
C ASP A 131 -5.49 -35.73 -7.74
N ASP A 132 -6.39 -35.28 -8.62
CA ASP A 132 -6.09 -34.67 -9.91
C ASP A 132 -6.05 -33.12 -9.91
N ILE A 133 -6.27 -32.44 -8.79
CA ILE A 133 -6.29 -30.96 -8.74
C ILE A 133 -4.99 -30.40 -8.15
N ASP A 134 -4.24 -29.63 -8.93
CA ASP A 134 -3.15 -28.78 -8.43
C ASP A 134 -3.71 -27.45 -7.90
N TYR A 135 -3.73 -27.30 -6.58
CA TYR A 135 -4.31 -26.12 -5.91
C TYR A 135 -3.43 -24.87 -6.07
N LEU A 136 -2.11 -25.03 -6.19
CA LEU A 136 -1.21 -23.89 -6.37
C LEU A 136 -1.36 -23.33 -7.78
N ASP A 137 -1.39 -24.20 -8.79
CA ASP A 137 -1.60 -23.78 -10.17
C ASP A 137 -3.00 -23.21 -10.37
N LEU A 138 -4.01 -23.75 -9.69
CA LEU A 138 -5.35 -23.19 -9.70
C LEU A 138 -5.40 -21.79 -9.07
N ALA A 139 -4.74 -21.59 -7.94
CA ALA A 139 -4.59 -20.29 -7.30
C ALA A 139 -3.84 -19.27 -8.19
N ARG A 140 -2.73 -19.68 -8.81
CA ARG A 140 -1.98 -18.85 -9.77
C ARG A 140 -2.80 -18.53 -11.00
N SER A 141 -3.55 -19.49 -11.53
CA SER A 141 -4.48 -19.26 -12.64
C SER A 141 -5.52 -18.22 -12.25
N LEU A 142 -6.10 -18.33 -11.05
CA LEU A 142 -7.06 -17.36 -10.52
C LEU A 142 -6.47 -15.95 -10.44
N ILE A 143 -5.27 -15.83 -9.88
CA ILE A 143 -4.52 -14.58 -9.79
C ILE A 143 -4.19 -14.03 -11.18
N GLN A 144 -3.72 -14.85 -12.11
CA GLN A 144 -3.42 -14.47 -13.48
C GLN A 144 -4.67 -14.00 -14.24
N LYS A 145 -5.82 -14.63 -13.97
CA LYS A 145 -7.11 -14.21 -14.49
C LYS A 145 -7.51 -12.85 -13.91
N ALA A 146 -7.33 -12.62 -12.61
CA ALA A 146 -7.53 -11.31 -11.98
C ALA A 146 -6.62 -10.23 -12.55
N ARG A 147 -5.36 -10.57 -12.83
CA ARG A 147 -4.40 -9.72 -13.56
C ARG A 147 -4.85 -9.36 -14.96
N ARG A 148 -5.64 -10.19 -15.64
CA ARG A 148 -6.16 -9.90 -16.99
C ARG A 148 -7.50 -9.16 -16.97
N GLY A 149 -8.06 -9.01 -15.78
CA GLY A 149 -9.37 -8.42 -15.56
C GLY A 149 -10.53 -9.37 -15.85
N PHE A 150 -11.70 -8.98 -15.35
CA PHE A 150 -12.95 -9.72 -15.54
C PHE A 150 -14.04 -8.78 -16.05
N VAL A 151 -14.89 -9.25 -16.96
CA VAL A 151 -16.14 -8.58 -17.32
C VAL A 151 -17.25 -9.62 -17.30
N ILE A 152 -18.31 -9.34 -16.54
CA ILE A 152 -19.49 -10.20 -16.48
C ILE A 152 -20.47 -9.76 -17.55
N THR A 153 -20.73 -10.64 -18.51
CA THR A 153 -21.84 -10.51 -19.47
C THR A 153 -22.75 -11.75 -19.34
N PRO A 154 -24.07 -11.64 -19.55
CA PRO A 154 -24.96 -12.79 -19.67
C PRO A 154 -25.28 -13.19 -21.13
N ALA A 155 -25.77 -14.43 -21.37
CA ALA A 155 -26.00 -15.01 -22.71
C ALA A 155 -27.11 -14.37 -23.53
N SER A 156 -28.09 -13.76 -22.89
CA SER A 156 -29.32 -13.33 -23.56
C SER A 156 -30.00 -12.20 -22.80
N PRO A 157 -30.70 -11.29 -23.52
CA PRO A 157 -31.59 -10.33 -22.89
C PRO A 157 -32.66 -11.06 -22.10
N LEU A 158 -32.80 -10.74 -20.82
CA LEU A 158 -34.02 -11.04 -20.07
C LEU A 158 -35.16 -10.26 -20.74
N LEU A 159 -35.99 -10.96 -21.49
CA LEU A 159 -37.28 -10.43 -21.94
C LEU A 159 -38.13 -10.21 -20.70
N SER A 160 -38.41 -8.94 -20.37
CA SER A 160 -39.48 -8.64 -19.43
C SER A 160 -40.81 -9.18 -19.97
N ALA A 161 -41.74 -9.54 -19.08
CA ALA A 161 -43.08 -10.01 -19.46
C ALA A 161 -43.84 -9.01 -20.36
N ASP A 162 -43.35 -7.76 -20.43
CA ASP A 162 -43.94 -6.63 -21.13
C ASP A 162 -43.26 -6.34 -22.49
N GLY A 163 -42.30 -7.19 -22.91
CA GLY A 163 -41.64 -7.07 -24.22
C GLY A 163 -40.62 -5.93 -24.34
N GLN A 164 -40.27 -5.25 -23.24
CA GLN A 164 -39.20 -4.25 -23.22
C GLN A 164 -37.86 -4.87 -22.81
N THR A 165 -36.82 -4.64 -23.61
CA THR A 165 -35.43 -5.00 -23.30
C THR A 165 -34.87 -4.01 -22.28
N THR A 166 -34.61 -4.44 -21.05
CA THR A 166 -33.86 -3.63 -20.06
C THR A 166 -32.38 -3.56 -20.47
N PRO A 167 -31.73 -2.38 -20.49
CA PRO A 167 -30.30 -2.29 -20.77
C PRO A 167 -29.48 -3.03 -19.69
N PHE A 168 -28.55 -3.87 -20.15
CA PHE A 168 -27.73 -4.76 -19.33
C PHE A 168 -26.78 -4.00 -18.39
N LYS A 169 -26.53 -4.56 -17.20
CA LYS A 169 -25.52 -4.08 -16.25
C LYS A 169 -24.50 -5.20 -15.96
N PRO A 170 -23.22 -5.08 -16.36
CA PRO A 170 -22.15 -5.96 -15.89
C PRO A 170 -22.11 -5.98 -14.36
N SER A 171 -21.54 -6.99 -13.72
CA SER A 171 -21.66 -7.16 -12.25
C SER A 171 -20.36 -6.91 -11.45
N LEU A 172 -19.19 -6.92 -12.08
CA LEU A 172 -17.90 -6.55 -11.48
C LEU A 172 -16.86 -6.45 -12.59
N VAL A 173 -16.04 -5.39 -12.56
CA VAL A 173 -14.92 -5.24 -13.48
C VAL A 173 -13.65 -4.92 -12.72
N ILE A 174 -12.65 -5.77 -12.89
CA ILE A 174 -11.28 -5.55 -12.38
C ILE A 174 -10.43 -5.24 -13.62
N SER A 175 -9.68 -4.14 -13.63
CA SER A 175 -8.73 -3.85 -14.71
C SER A 175 -7.31 -4.33 -14.31
N PRO A 176 -6.56 -4.97 -15.22
CA PRO A 176 -5.17 -5.41 -15.03
C PRO A 176 -4.23 -4.41 -14.38
N SER A 177 -4.39 -3.14 -14.77
CA SER A 177 -3.48 -2.04 -14.51
C SER A 177 -3.76 -1.33 -13.19
N THR A 178 -4.97 -1.48 -12.64
CA THR A 178 -5.42 -0.72 -11.46
C THR A 178 -4.99 -1.27 -10.12
N ILE A 179 -4.50 -2.51 -10.06
CA ILE A 179 -4.28 -3.17 -8.78
C ILE A 179 -2.81 -3.62 -8.68
N PRO A 180 -1.91 -2.80 -8.11
CA PRO A 180 -0.52 -3.17 -7.88
C PRO A 180 -0.38 -4.44 -7.03
N LEU A 181 -1.37 -4.77 -6.19
CA LEU A 181 -1.45 -6.06 -5.49
C LEU A 181 -1.32 -7.26 -6.45
N PHE A 182 -1.78 -7.18 -7.69
CA PHE A 182 -1.69 -8.26 -8.67
C PHE A 182 -0.47 -8.16 -9.60
N ASP A 183 0.41 -7.17 -9.45
CA ASP A 183 1.62 -7.05 -10.27
C ASP A 183 2.51 -8.31 -10.13
N PRO A 184 2.86 -9.00 -11.24
CA PRO A 184 3.74 -10.17 -11.20
C PRO A 184 5.10 -9.91 -10.55
N ALA A 185 5.61 -8.68 -10.60
CA ALA A 185 6.87 -8.32 -9.95
C ALA A 185 6.82 -8.49 -8.42
N ARG A 186 5.63 -8.46 -7.81
CA ARG A 186 5.42 -8.63 -6.37
C ARG A 186 5.52 -10.07 -5.89
N THR A 187 5.47 -11.05 -6.80
CA THR A 187 5.52 -12.48 -6.48
C THR A 187 6.51 -13.24 -7.36
N GLN A 188 7.55 -12.56 -7.86
CA GLN A 188 8.47 -13.09 -8.86
C GLN A 188 9.24 -14.34 -8.40
N LEU A 189 9.74 -14.35 -7.16
CA LEU A 189 10.39 -15.53 -6.57
C LEU A 189 9.37 -16.67 -6.41
N LEU A 190 8.17 -16.36 -5.94
CA LEU A 190 7.12 -17.36 -5.73
C LEU A 190 6.59 -17.97 -7.02
N GLU A 191 6.60 -17.26 -8.15
CA GLU A 191 6.20 -17.82 -9.45
C GLU A 191 7.08 -19.02 -9.86
N SER A 192 8.31 -19.08 -9.37
CA SER A 192 9.26 -20.18 -9.63
C SER A 192 9.26 -21.27 -8.55
N CYS A 193 8.47 -21.12 -7.49
CA CYS A 193 8.42 -22.07 -6.38
C CYS A 193 7.27 -23.09 -6.56
N SER A 194 7.28 -24.17 -5.77
CA SER A 194 6.20 -25.15 -5.70
C SER A 194 5.81 -25.41 -4.25
N VAL A 195 4.58 -25.87 -4.00
CA VAL A 195 4.12 -26.22 -2.66
C VAL A 195 3.25 -27.47 -2.74
N ALA A 196 3.25 -28.30 -1.70
CA ALA A 196 2.41 -29.47 -1.67
C ALA A 196 0.91 -29.10 -1.63
N ASN A 197 0.08 -29.82 -2.37
CA ASN A 197 -1.37 -29.57 -2.45
C ASN A 197 -2.07 -29.48 -1.09
N GLN A 198 -1.68 -30.33 -0.14
CA GLN A 198 -2.22 -30.33 1.23
C GLN A 198 -2.00 -28.98 1.93
N VAL A 199 -0.88 -28.31 1.68
CA VAL A 199 -0.59 -26.97 2.22
C VAL A 199 -1.59 -25.96 1.68
N MET A 200 -1.78 -25.92 0.37
CA MET A 200 -2.71 -24.98 -0.26
C MET A 200 -4.15 -25.21 0.21
N GLN A 201 -4.57 -26.46 0.39
CA GLN A 201 -5.89 -26.76 0.94
C GLN A 201 -6.07 -26.18 2.34
N MET A 202 -5.05 -26.27 3.21
CA MET A 202 -5.10 -25.66 4.54
C MET A 202 -5.17 -24.13 4.45
N VAL A 203 -4.35 -23.52 3.60
CA VAL A 203 -4.31 -22.07 3.38
C VAL A 203 -5.67 -21.56 2.90
N VAL A 204 -6.25 -22.20 1.87
CA VAL A 204 -7.57 -21.85 1.34
C VAL A 204 -8.64 -21.94 2.43
N ARG A 205 -8.69 -23.02 3.20
CA ARG A 205 -9.67 -23.18 4.30
C ARG A 205 -9.56 -22.13 5.39
N LEU A 206 -8.35 -21.60 5.62
CA LEU A 206 -8.11 -20.55 6.62
C LEU A 206 -8.50 -19.16 6.11
N LEU A 207 -8.22 -18.87 4.84
CA LEU A 207 -8.47 -17.57 4.21
C LEU A 207 -9.92 -17.39 3.71
N ALA A 208 -10.64 -18.50 3.47
CA ALA A 208 -12.01 -18.44 3.00
C ALA A 208 -12.96 -17.78 4.03
N PRO A 209 -13.81 -16.81 3.61
CA PRO A 209 -14.76 -16.16 4.50
C PRO A 209 -15.81 -17.17 4.97
N ARG A 210 -16.16 -17.13 6.28
CA ARG A 210 -17.20 -18.02 6.85
C ARG A 210 -18.59 -17.43 6.79
N GLN A 211 -18.72 -16.10 6.81
CA GLN A 211 -19.99 -15.37 6.77
C GLN A 211 -19.83 -14.02 6.06
N PRO A 212 -20.78 -13.60 5.21
CA PRO A 212 -20.67 -12.37 4.41
C PRO A 212 -20.84 -11.04 5.19
N GLU A 213 -21.29 -11.08 6.46
CA GLU A 213 -21.75 -9.88 7.20
C GLU A 213 -20.66 -9.14 8.03
N ARG A 214 -19.41 -9.63 8.14
CA ARG A 214 -18.34 -9.01 8.96
C ARG A 214 -17.07 -8.64 8.18
N ARG A 215 -17.21 -8.17 6.94
CA ARG A 215 -16.10 -8.00 5.98
C ARG A 215 -15.09 -6.89 6.33
N ASP A 216 -15.56 -5.72 6.76
CA ASP A 216 -14.68 -4.53 6.87
C ASP A 216 -13.83 -4.55 8.15
N GLU A 217 -14.38 -5.13 9.21
CA GLU A 217 -13.68 -5.34 10.47
C GLU A 217 -12.59 -6.42 10.33
N GLU A 218 -12.87 -7.51 9.60
CA GLU A 218 -11.93 -8.62 9.44
C GLU A 218 -10.66 -8.22 8.67
N LEU A 219 -10.77 -7.45 7.58
CA LEU A 219 -9.60 -7.05 6.77
C LEU A 219 -8.69 -6.04 7.48
N SER A 220 -9.29 -5.10 8.22
CA SER A 220 -8.55 -4.11 9.02
C SER A 220 -7.79 -4.77 10.18
N LEU A 221 -8.40 -5.78 10.82
CA LEU A 221 -7.77 -6.58 11.89
C LEU A 221 -6.64 -7.49 11.36
N ILE A 222 -6.78 -8.03 10.14
CA ILE A 222 -5.77 -8.89 9.50
C ILE A 222 -4.45 -8.14 9.26
N TYR A 223 -4.52 -6.87 8.85
CA TYR A 223 -3.32 -6.04 8.67
C TYR A 223 -2.60 -5.75 9.98
N GLU A 224 -3.34 -5.31 11.00
CA GLU A 224 -2.78 -4.88 12.28
C GLU A 224 -1.97 -6.00 12.94
N GLU A 225 -2.49 -7.23 12.91
CA GLU A 225 -1.77 -8.37 13.45
C GLU A 225 -0.52 -8.69 12.62
N MET A 226 -0.57 -8.66 11.29
CA MET A 226 0.60 -8.99 10.46
C MET A 226 1.78 -8.04 10.64
N LEU A 227 1.55 -6.73 10.76
CA LEU A 227 2.63 -5.77 11.08
C LEU A 227 3.23 -5.96 12.48
N ALA A 228 2.54 -6.67 13.36
CA ALA A 228 3.08 -7.02 14.65
C ALA A 228 4.16 -8.12 14.56
N TYR A 229 4.32 -8.78 13.41
CA TYR A 229 5.24 -9.90 13.23
C TYR A 229 6.36 -9.63 12.21
N GLU A 230 7.52 -10.24 12.47
CA GLU A 230 8.67 -10.28 11.60
C GLU A 230 8.97 -11.73 11.20
N PRO A 231 9.38 -11.98 9.94
CA PRO A 231 9.78 -13.30 9.50
C PRO A 231 11.08 -13.71 10.17
N ALA A 232 11.14 -14.94 10.65
CA ALA A 232 12.37 -15.52 11.17
C ALA A 232 12.42 -17.02 10.90
N ILE A 233 13.65 -17.53 10.82
CA ILE A 233 13.90 -18.96 10.89
C ILE A 233 14.25 -19.33 12.33
N ALA A 234 13.58 -20.33 12.88
CA ALA A 234 13.88 -20.88 14.19
C ALA A 234 15.31 -21.44 14.17
N THR A 235 16.18 -20.96 15.05
CA THR A 235 17.56 -21.46 15.17
C THR A 235 17.65 -22.69 16.06
N GLU A 236 16.60 -22.96 16.83
CA GLU A 236 16.48 -24.05 17.79
C GLU A 236 15.02 -24.49 17.91
N ALA A 237 14.75 -25.54 18.69
CA ALA A 237 13.37 -25.96 18.94
C ALA A 237 12.61 -24.92 19.77
N MET A 238 11.43 -24.53 19.29
CA MET A 238 10.56 -23.51 19.88
C MET A 238 9.16 -24.05 20.17
N VAL A 239 8.47 -23.43 21.12
CA VAL A 239 7.06 -23.69 21.44
C VAL A 239 6.29 -22.37 21.40
N LYS A 240 5.08 -22.37 20.82
CA LYS A 240 4.17 -21.23 20.84
C LYS A 240 3.42 -21.23 22.17
N THR A 241 3.55 -20.15 22.94
CA THR A 241 2.91 -20.00 24.26
C THR A 241 2.31 -18.61 24.41
N LYS A 242 1.30 -18.47 25.26
CA LYS A 242 0.65 -17.19 25.56
C LYS A 242 1.42 -16.48 26.69
N ILE A 243 2.01 -15.32 26.41
CA ILE A 243 2.71 -14.46 27.37
C ILE A 243 2.03 -13.10 27.36
N LYS A 244 1.54 -12.63 28.52
CA LYS A 244 0.83 -11.34 28.66
C LYS A 244 -0.28 -11.17 27.60
N ASP A 245 -1.10 -12.21 27.46
CA ASP A 245 -2.18 -12.33 26.48
C ASP A 245 -1.80 -12.40 24.99
N LYS A 246 -0.51 -12.43 24.64
CA LYS A 246 -0.04 -12.56 23.25
C LYS A 246 0.61 -13.91 23.01
N GLU A 247 0.33 -14.52 21.85
CA GLU A 247 1.00 -15.75 21.45
C GLU A 247 2.41 -15.43 20.94
N GLN A 248 3.43 -16.11 21.48
CA GLN A 248 4.82 -15.88 21.12
C GLN A 248 5.58 -17.21 21.04
N TRP A 249 6.52 -17.30 20.10
CA TRP A 249 7.46 -18.41 20.00
C TRP A 249 8.57 -18.24 21.03
N VAL A 250 8.72 -19.21 21.95
CA VAL A 250 9.79 -19.22 22.95
C VAL A 250 10.62 -20.50 22.86
N ARG A 251 11.90 -20.38 23.22
CA ARG A 251 12.83 -21.51 23.29
C ARG A 251 12.34 -22.56 24.29
N VAL A 252 12.41 -23.82 23.89
CA VAL A 252 12.13 -24.97 24.77
C VAL A 252 13.32 -25.17 25.73
N LYS A 253 13.35 -24.44 26.86
CA LYS A 253 14.33 -24.67 27.94
C LYS A 253 13.89 -25.73 28.97
N GLN A 254 12.59 -25.98 29.09
CA GLN A 254 12.01 -26.95 30.04
C GLN A 254 10.78 -27.64 29.40
N PRO A 255 10.97 -28.73 28.63
CA PRO A 255 9.88 -29.46 27.96
C PRO A 255 8.79 -29.94 28.94
N GLU A 256 9.20 -30.28 30.17
CA GLU A 256 8.33 -30.88 31.20
C GLU A 256 7.33 -29.89 31.82
N ARG A 257 7.62 -28.58 31.82
CA ARG A 257 6.65 -27.54 32.24
C ARG A 257 5.57 -27.26 31.18
N CYS A 258 5.66 -27.93 30.03
CA CYS A 258 4.78 -27.74 28.88
C CYS A 258 3.89 -28.94 28.58
N ALA A 259 3.96 -30.01 29.38
CA ALA A 259 3.14 -31.20 29.24
C ALA A 259 1.73 -30.95 29.83
N GLY A 260 0.70 -30.93 28.97
CA GLY A 260 -0.71 -30.89 29.40
C GLY A 260 -1.63 -30.02 28.55
N GLU A 261 -1.10 -29.10 27.74
CA GLU A 261 -1.88 -28.28 26.80
C GLU A 261 -1.49 -28.62 25.35
N LYS A 262 -2.46 -28.64 24.42
CA LYS A 262 -2.17 -28.70 22.97
C LYS A 262 -1.39 -27.43 22.59
N ARG A 263 -0.06 -27.52 22.58
CA ARG A 263 0.85 -26.40 22.21
C ARG A 263 1.45 -26.68 20.84
N ALA A 264 1.59 -25.64 20.01
CA ALA A 264 2.26 -25.75 18.73
C ALA A 264 3.79 -25.73 18.93
N TYR A 265 4.48 -26.74 18.41
CA TYR A 265 5.95 -26.88 18.48
C TYR A 265 6.56 -26.69 17.10
N CYS A 266 7.80 -26.19 17.04
CA CYS A 266 8.58 -26.20 15.81
C CYS A 266 10.07 -26.46 16.08
N ARG A 267 10.77 -26.98 15.06
CA ARG A 267 12.19 -27.34 15.15
C ARG A 267 13.09 -26.21 14.64
N ALA A 268 14.40 -26.38 14.83
CA ALA A 268 15.37 -25.56 14.12
C ALA A 268 15.17 -25.69 12.60
N GLY A 269 15.27 -24.58 11.87
CA GLY A 269 15.01 -24.49 10.44
C GLY A 269 13.56 -24.16 10.07
N SER A 270 12.61 -24.19 11.00
CA SER A 270 11.21 -23.82 10.72
C SER A 270 11.04 -22.31 10.56
N PHE A 271 10.25 -21.90 9.57
CA PHE A 271 9.72 -20.55 9.46
C PHE A 271 8.76 -20.26 10.60
N ILE A 272 8.88 -19.06 11.18
CA ILE A 272 8.02 -18.56 12.24
C ILE A 272 7.83 -17.05 12.08
N LEU A 273 6.63 -16.58 12.43
CA LEU A 273 6.34 -15.17 12.61
C LEU A 273 6.56 -14.83 14.09
N ARG A 274 7.58 -14.03 14.37
CA ARG A 274 7.88 -13.56 15.73
C ARG A 274 7.30 -12.18 15.91
N PRO A 275 6.75 -11.83 17.09
CA PRO A 275 6.46 -10.44 17.39
C PRO A 275 7.73 -9.61 17.17
N ALA A 276 7.64 -8.51 16.41
CA ALA A 276 8.78 -7.64 16.15
C ALA A 276 9.46 -7.23 17.46
N ALA A 277 10.79 -7.25 17.52
CA ALA A 277 11.56 -6.96 18.75
C ALA A 277 11.26 -5.54 19.30
N ASP A 278 10.93 -4.62 18.41
CA ASP A 278 10.64 -3.22 18.70
C ASP A 278 9.13 -2.98 18.94
N GLY A 279 8.32 -4.03 18.76
CA GLY A 279 6.88 -4.09 18.99
C GLY A 279 6.04 -3.17 18.09
N ARG A 280 4.71 -3.30 18.22
CA ARG A 280 3.70 -2.40 17.60
C ARG A 280 3.95 -0.91 17.89
N LYS A 281 4.69 -0.60 18.96
CA LYS A 281 4.93 0.77 19.45
C LYS A 281 5.91 1.58 18.60
N HIS A 282 6.88 0.95 17.94
CA HIS A 282 7.86 1.67 17.11
C HIS A 282 7.38 1.88 15.66
N ARG A 283 6.53 0.98 15.14
CA ARG A 283 5.92 1.11 13.80
C ARG A 283 4.59 1.89 13.79
N GLY A 284 4.06 2.27 14.95
CA GLY A 284 2.81 3.05 15.06
C GLY A 284 1.54 2.36 14.55
N ALA A 285 1.61 1.07 14.20
CA ALA A 285 0.51 0.32 13.63
C ALA A 285 -0.51 -0.07 14.72
N PHE A 286 -1.55 0.73 14.88
CA PHE A 286 -2.67 0.48 15.78
C PHE A 286 -3.98 0.49 15.00
N TYR A 287 -4.81 -0.54 15.18
CA TYR A 287 -6.19 -0.49 14.70
C TYR A 287 -6.96 0.56 15.48
N THR A 288 -7.71 1.37 14.75
CA THR A 288 -8.65 2.32 15.34
C THR A 288 -10.05 1.71 15.26
N PRO A 289 -10.69 1.37 16.40
CA PRO A 289 -12.05 0.85 16.43
C PRO A 289 -13.04 1.70 15.63
N ALA A 290 -14.02 1.04 15.02
CA ALA A 290 -15.03 1.68 14.18
C ALA A 290 -15.71 2.85 14.90
N GLU A 291 -16.04 2.71 16.19
CA GLU A 291 -16.69 3.75 16.99
C GLU A 291 -15.81 5.00 17.12
N ILE A 292 -14.49 4.83 17.23
CA ILE A 292 -13.54 5.94 17.30
C ILE A 292 -13.45 6.64 15.95
N THR A 293 -13.29 5.88 14.86
CA THR A 293 -13.24 6.47 13.51
C THR A 293 -14.52 7.24 13.19
N GLN A 294 -15.69 6.67 13.52
CA GLN A 294 -16.99 7.28 13.28
C GLN A 294 -17.14 8.59 14.06
N TYR A 295 -16.79 8.57 15.35
CA TYR A 295 -16.84 9.75 16.20
C TYR A 295 -15.95 10.87 15.67
N ILE A 296 -14.70 10.57 15.32
CA ILE A 296 -13.74 11.56 14.82
C ILE A 296 -14.21 12.13 13.49
N VAL A 297 -14.60 11.29 12.52
CA VAL A 297 -15.07 11.76 11.20
C VAL A 297 -16.30 12.65 11.35
N THR A 298 -17.28 12.24 12.16
CA THR A 298 -18.49 13.05 12.41
C THR A 298 -18.14 14.39 13.06
N SER A 299 -17.20 14.40 14.01
CA SER A 299 -16.79 15.60 14.75
C SER A 299 -15.86 16.52 13.96
N THR A 300 -15.37 16.11 12.80
CA THR A 300 -14.42 16.86 11.96
C THR A 300 -15.01 17.14 10.58
N VAL A 301 -15.09 16.11 9.72
CA VAL A 301 -15.70 16.18 8.38
C VAL A 301 -17.16 16.62 8.47
N GLY A 302 -17.91 16.14 9.47
CA GLY A 302 -19.29 16.57 9.67
C GLY A 302 -19.45 18.05 10.00
N VAL A 303 -18.47 18.68 10.64
CA VAL A 303 -18.47 20.13 10.89
C VAL A 303 -18.33 20.90 9.57
N MET A 304 -17.57 20.37 8.61
CA MET A 304 -17.38 20.98 7.28
C MET A 304 -18.60 20.79 6.37
N VAL A 305 -19.30 19.65 6.47
CA VAL A 305 -20.51 19.36 5.69
C VAL A 305 -21.71 20.17 6.19
N LYS A 306 -21.80 20.43 7.50
CA LYS A 306 -22.98 21.03 8.13
C LYS A 306 -23.42 22.36 7.50
N PRO A 307 -22.54 23.35 7.24
CA PRO A 307 -22.93 24.60 6.58
C PRO A 307 -23.57 24.38 5.20
N ILE A 308 -23.03 23.45 4.42
CA ILE A 308 -23.56 23.11 3.08
C ILE A 308 -24.98 22.55 3.21
N MET A 309 -25.19 21.60 4.11
CA MET A 309 -26.51 21.00 4.35
C MET A 309 -27.55 22.01 4.86
N GLN A 310 -27.13 22.96 5.71
CA GLN A 310 -28.00 24.01 6.23
C GLN A 310 -28.42 25.01 5.14
N ASP A 311 -27.50 25.39 4.27
CA ASP A 311 -27.77 26.28 3.15
C ASP A 311 -28.71 25.63 2.12
N LEU A 312 -28.48 24.35 1.78
CA LEU A 312 -29.32 23.56 0.86
C LEU A 312 -30.79 23.44 1.31
N ALA A 313 -31.07 23.59 2.61
CA ALA A 313 -32.43 23.58 3.14
C ALA A 313 -33.14 24.95 3.05
N GLY A 314 -32.44 26.00 2.62
CA GLY A 314 -32.98 27.36 2.43
C GLY A 314 -33.72 27.56 1.10
N GLU A 315 -34.38 28.71 0.95
CA GLU A 315 -35.18 29.02 -0.25
C GLU A 315 -34.33 29.36 -1.49
N ALA A 316 -33.09 29.81 -1.30
CA ALA A 316 -32.17 30.20 -2.37
C ALA A 316 -30.72 29.81 -1.99
N PRO A 317 -30.37 28.51 -2.07
CA PRO A 317 -29.07 28.02 -1.64
C PRO A 317 -27.94 28.57 -2.53
N LEU A 318 -26.84 28.94 -1.90
CA LEU A 318 -25.58 29.30 -2.56
C LEU A 318 -24.73 28.09 -2.90
N TYR A 319 -24.91 27.00 -2.15
CA TYR A 319 -24.28 25.71 -2.39
C TYR A 319 -25.17 24.80 -3.25
N CYS A 320 -24.54 23.85 -3.92
CA CYS A 320 -25.17 22.69 -4.51
C CYS A 320 -24.62 21.41 -3.86
N PRO A 321 -25.30 20.25 -3.96
CA PRO A 321 -24.80 19.01 -3.39
C PRO A 321 -23.38 18.63 -3.82
N ASP A 322 -22.98 18.96 -5.05
CA ASP A 322 -21.64 18.68 -5.57
C ASP A 322 -20.52 19.44 -4.85
N ASP A 323 -20.82 20.57 -4.18
CA ASP A 323 -19.83 21.30 -3.39
C ASP A 323 -19.30 20.47 -2.21
N ILE A 324 -20.03 19.44 -1.73
CA ILE A 324 -19.49 18.50 -0.73
C ILE A 324 -18.20 17.84 -1.25
N TYR A 325 -18.17 17.41 -2.52
CA TYR A 325 -16.99 16.73 -3.07
C TYR A 325 -15.94 17.69 -3.63
N GLU A 326 -16.35 18.89 -4.05
CA GLU A 326 -15.42 19.90 -4.59
C GLU A 326 -14.66 20.64 -3.50
N GLU A 327 -15.30 20.92 -2.37
CA GLU A 327 -14.73 21.76 -1.29
C GLU A 327 -14.12 20.93 -0.15
N ILE A 328 -14.55 19.68 0.07
CA ILE A 328 -14.08 18.85 1.19
C ILE A 328 -13.06 17.82 0.70
N LYS A 329 -11.83 17.96 1.18
CA LYS A 329 -10.73 16.99 1.01
C LYS A 329 -10.32 16.46 2.39
N VAL A 330 -10.18 15.15 2.51
CA VAL A 330 -9.82 14.43 3.74
C VAL A 330 -8.48 13.76 3.50
N CYS A 331 -7.50 14.07 4.36
CA CYS A 331 -6.17 13.49 4.29
C CYS A 331 -5.85 12.75 5.58
N ASP A 332 -5.37 11.50 5.45
CA ASP A 332 -4.79 10.72 6.54
C ASP A 332 -3.28 10.50 6.28
N PRO A 333 -2.37 11.21 6.98
CA PRO A 333 -0.93 11.17 6.72
C PRO A 333 -0.20 9.95 7.29
N ALA A 334 -0.91 9.06 7.96
CA ALA A 334 -0.42 7.79 8.49
C ALA A 334 -1.55 6.75 8.45
N MET A 335 -2.08 6.52 7.25
CA MET A 335 -3.40 5.92 7.07
C MET A 335 -3.53 4.46 7.51
N GLY A 336 -2.42 3.73 7.65
CA GLY A 336 -2.45 2.31 7.93
C GLY A 336 -3.30 1.57 6.88
N SER A 337 -4.25 0.75 7.33
CA SER A 337 -5.21 0.06 6.45
C SER A 337 -6.35 0.96 5.94
N GLY A 338 -6.33 2.26 6.19
CA GLY A 338 -7.31 3.21 5.67
C GLY A 338 -8.64 3.27 6.44
N ALA A 339 -8.68 2.87 7.72
CA ALA A 339 -9.91 2.84 8.51
C ALA A 339 -10.63 4.20 8.58
N PHE A 340 -9.88 5.30 8.79
CA PHE A 340 -10.43 6.66 8.74
C PHE A 340 -10.94 7.02 7.35
N LEU A 341 -10.24 6.62 6.29
CA LEU A 341 -10.62 6.90 4.91
C LEU A 341 -11.92 6.17 4.53
N VAL A 342 -12.07 4.91 4.92
CA VAL A 342 -13.32 4.14 4.73
C VAL A 342 -14.48 4.81 5.47
N GLN A 343 -14.27 5.22 6.72
CA GLN A 343 -15.31 5.89 7.48
C GLN A 343 -15.67 7.28 6.90
N ALA A 344 -14.68 8.03 6.42
CA ALA A 344 -14.89 9.28 5.71
C ALA A 344 -15.63 9.07 4.39
N CYS A 345 -15.31 8.01 3.64
CA CYS A 345 -16.02 7.61 2.42
C CYS A 345 -17.52 7.44 2.67
N ARG A 346 -17.87 6.63 3.67
CA ARG A 346 -19.26 6.38 4.10
C ARG A 346 -19.96 7.68 4.46
N PHE A 347 -19.34 8.46 5.34
CA PHE A 347 -19.92 9.71 5.84
C PHE A 347 -20.19 10.71 4.71
N LEU A 348 -19.22 10.93 3.82
CA LEU A 348 -19.35 11.86 2.69
C LEU A 348 -20.41 11.38 1.69
N ALA A 349 -20.45 10.08 1.39
CA ALA A 349 -21.43 9.51 0.48
C ALA A 349 -22.87 9.61 1.01
N GLU A 350 -23.07 9.33 2.30
CA GLU A 350 -24.37 9.50 2.96
C GLU A 350 -24.78 10.97 3.02
N SER A 351 -23.83 11.86 3.35
CA SER A 351 -24.08 13.31 3.36
C SER A 351 -24.48 13.82 1.97
N TYR A 352 -23.79 13.37 0.93
CA TYR A 352 -24.11 13.72 -0.46
C TYR A 352 -25.48 13.17 -0.89
N SER A 353 -25.79 11.93 -0.51
CA SER A 353 -27.12 11.32 -0.74
C SER A 353 -28.22 12.18 -0.12
N GLN A 354 -28.07 12.57 1.15
CA GLN A 354 -29.01 13.45 1.85
C GLN A 354 -29.09 14.84 1.21
N ALA A 355 -27.96 15.41 0.77
CA ALA A 355 -27.91 16.70 0.09
C ALA A 355 -28.72 16.69 -1.22
N ARG A 356 -28.63 15.62 -2.03
CA ARG A 356 -29.40 15.49 -3.28
C ARG A 356 -30.90 15.39 -3.02
N VAL A 357 -31.31 14.71 -1.95
CA VAL A 357 -32.72 14.63 -1.52
C VAL A 357 -33.21 16.00 -1.03
N ALA A 358 -32.44 16.67 -0.17
CA ALA A 358 -32.79 18.00 0.34
C ALA A 358 -32.93 19.05 -0.78
N ALA A 359 -32.08 18.96 -1.80
CA ALA A 359 -32.13 19.83 -2.98
C ALA A 359 -33.25 19.46 -3.98
N GLY A 360 -34.06 18.41 -3.70
CA GLY A 360 -35.14 17.96 -4.58
C GLY A 360 -34.65 17.36 -5.90
N LEU A 361 -33.37 16.99 -6.00
CA LEU A 361 -32.79 16.41 -7.21
C LEU A 361 -33.07 14.91 -7.35
N GLU A 362 -33.34 14.23 -6.24
CA GLU A 362 -33.63 12.81 -6.16
C GLU A 362 -34.60 12.52 -5.01
N ASP A 363 -35.38 11.44 -5.11
CA ASP A 363 -36.13 10.88 -3.99
C ASP A 363 -35.26 9.94 -3.12
N GLU A 364 -35.71 9.61 -1.91
CA GLU A 364 -34.97 8.76 -0.97
C GLU A 364 -34.63 7.37 -1.52
N GLN A 365 -35.52 6.79 -2.34
CA GLN A 365 -35.32 5.45 -2.90
C GLN A 365 -34.24 5.47 -3.98
N THR A 366 -34.28 6.48 -4.86
CA THR A 366 -33.25 6.73 -5.88
C THR A 366 -31.90 7.01 -5.23
N ALA A 367 -31.85 7.88 -4.22
CA ALA A 367 -30.63 8.24 -3.51
C ALA A 367 -30.01 7.06 -2.76
N ARG A 368 -30.84 6.19 -2.17
CA ARG A 368 -30.40 4.93 -1.55
C ARG A 368 -29.81 3.96 -2.57
N ALA A 369 -30.46 3.81 -3.73
CA ALA A 369 -29.97 2.93 -4.81
C ALA A 369 -28.65 3.43 -5.41
N ARG A 370 -28.39 4.75 -5.38
CA ARG A 370 -27.16 5.37 -5.90
C ARG A 370 -26.02 5.49 -4.89
N LEU A 371 -26.25 5.17 -3.62
CA LEU A 371 -25.23 5.27 -2.56
C LEU A 371 -23.88 4.61 -2.91
N PRO A 372 -23.81 3.42 -3.56
CA PRO A 372 -22.53 2.84 -3.97
C PRO A 372 -21.73 3.72 -4.95
N TYR A 373 -22.41 4.39 -5.90
CA TYR A 373 -21.76 5.33 -6.83
C TYR A 373 -21.27 6.58 -6.11
N TYR A 374 -21.99 7.04 -5.09
CA TYR A 374 -21.56 8.17 -4.25
C TYR A 374 -20.31 7.83 -3.44
N LYS A 375 -20.22 6.61 -2.88
CA LYS A 375 -19.01 6.13 -2.21
C LYS A 375 -17.81 6.12 -3.15
N ARG A 376 -17.99 5.61 -4.38
CA ARG A 376 -16.96 5.66 -5.43
C ARG A 376 -16.48 7.09 -5.68
N ARG A 377 -17.41 8.03 -5.89
CA ARG A 377 -17.08 9.43 -6.14
C ARG A 377 -16.38 10.09 -4.95
N ALA A 378 -16.77 9.75 -3.72
CA ALA A 378 -16.08 10.22 -2.52
C ALA A 378 -14.61 9.71 -2.49
N ALA A 379 -14.37 8.43 -2.79
CA ALA A 379 -13.02 7.88 -2.84
C ALA A 379 -12.13 8.52 -3.92
N GLU A 380 -12.68 8.78 -5.11
CA GLU A 380 -11.93 9.37 -6.24
C GLU A 380 -11.73 10.88 -6.15
N LYS A 381 -12.50 11.60 -5.32
CA LYS A 381 -12.42 13.07 -5.26
C LYS A 381 -11.98 13.63 -3.92
N CYS A 382 -12.23 12.93 -2.82
CA CYS A 382 -12.10 13.53 -1.49
C CYS A 382 -11.01 12.90 -0.63
N LEU A 383 -10.66 11.63 -0.87
CA LEU A 383 -9.84 10.88 0.07
C LEU A 383 -8.38 10.86 -0.36
N TYR A 384 -7.49 11.11 0.60
CA TYR A 384 -6.05 11.11 0.40
C TYR A 384 -5.37 10.43 1.58
N GLY A 385 -4.35 9.65 1.30
CA GLY A 385 -3.66 8.86 2.31
C GLY A 385 -2.18 8.75 2.03
N VAL A 386 -1.38 8.83 3.09
CA VAL A 386 0.06 8.57 3.03
C VAL A 386 0.41 7.55 4.11
N ASP A 387 1.27 6.60 3.78
CA ASP A 387 1.87 5.72 4.77
C ASP A 387 3.31 5.38 4.39
N LEU A 388 4.17 5.18 5.40
CA LEU A 388 5.56 4.83 5.20
C LEU A 388 5.70 3.38 4.69
N ASP A 389 4.83 2.48 5.18
CA ASP A 389 4.85 1.06 4.85
C ASP A 389 4.10 0.84 3.52
N PRO A 390 4.76 0.30 2.48
CA PRO A 390 4.12 0.10 1.19
C PRO A 390 3.00 -0.96 1.28
N MET A 391 3.05 -1.84 2.28
CA MET A 391 1.98 -2.79 2.54
C MET A 391 0.73 -2.08 3.05
N ALA A 392 0.86 -1.10 3.96
CA ALA A 392 -0.25 -0.28 4.43
C ALA A 392 -1.07 0.28 3.27
N VAL A 393 -0.35 0.84 2.31
CA VAL A 393 -0.91 1.51 1.14
C VAL A 393 -1.75 0.56 0.31
N GLU A 394 -1.24 -0.64 0.04
CA GLU A 394 -1.99 -1.65 -0.72
C GLU A 394 -3.23 -2.16 0.02
N LEU A 395 -3.18 -2.19 1.36
CA LEU A 395 -4.30 -2.63 2.19
C LEU A 395 -5.38 -1.56 2.32
N ALA A 396 -4.97 -0.30 2.41
CA ALA A 396 -5.88 0.84 2.33
C ALA A 396 -6.61 0.87 0.99
N LYS A 397 -5.90 0.65 -0.12
CA LYS A 397 -6.51 0.49 -1.46
C LYS A 397 -7.53 -0.65 -1.47
N LEU A 398 -7.16 -1.82 -0.94
CA LEU A 398 -8.07 -2.97 -0.89
C LEU A 398 -9.36 -2.68 -0.13
N THR A 399 -9.20 -2.14 1.07
CA THR A 399 -10.32 -1.90 1.99
C THR A 399 -11.27 -0.86 1.39
N LEU A 400 -10.73 0.19 0.75
CA LEU A 400 -11.53 1.14 -0.01
C LEU A 400 -12.19 0.53 -1.24
N TRP A 401 -11.51 -0.33 -2.00
CA TRP A 401 -12.10 -1.01 -3.16
C TRP A 401 -13.31 -1.86 -2.81
N LEU A 402 -13.26 -2.57 -1.67
CA LEU A 402 -14.39 -3.36 -1.19
C LEU A 402 -15.55 -2.47 -0.72
N GLU A 403 -15.24 -1.31 -0.13
CA GLU A 403 -16.23 -0.32 0.30
C GLU A 403 -16.96 0.33 -0.89
N VAL A 404 -16.25 0.60 -1.97
CA VAL A 404 -16.76 1.35 -3.15
C VAL A 404 -17.09 0.47 -4.34
N LEU A 405 -17.18 -0.84 -4.14
CA LEU A 405 -17.48 -1.77 -5.22
C LEU A 405 -18.88 -1.50 -5.76
N VAL A 406 -18.97 -1.30 -7.08
CA VAL A 406 -20.24 -1.16 -7.77
C VAL A 406 -20.29 -2.17 -8.90
N ALA A 407 -21.46 -2.78 -9.08
CA ALA A 407 -21.75 -3.50 -10.32
C ALA A 407 -21.47 -2.57 -11.52
N ASP A 408 -21.16 -3.12 -12.68
CA ASP A 408 -20.98 -2.44 -13.97
C ASP A 408 -19.89 -1.37 -14.09
N ARG A 409 -19.02 -1.25 -13.07
CA ARG A 409 -17.91 -0.30 -13.05
C ARG A 409 -16.57 -0.99 -12.78
N PRO A 410 -15.46 -0.50 -13.38
CA PRO A 410 -14.12 -0.92 -13.00
C PRO A 410 -13.83 -0.49 -11.55
N LEU A 411 -12.87 -1.10 -10.86
CA LEU A 411 -12.38 -0.52 -9.60
C LEU A 411 -11.81 0.90 -9.83
N PRO A 412 -12.01 1.84 -8.88
CA PRO A 412 -11.47 3.18 -9.02
C PRO A 412 -9.93 3.15 -8.94
N PHE A 413 -9.27 4.03 -9.67
CA PHE A 413 -7.81 4.15 -9.65
C PHE A 413 -7.36 5.01 -8.46
N LEU A 414 -6.88 4.35 -7.40
CA LEU A 414 -6.58 4.99 -6.11
C LEU A 414 -5.10 5.39 -5.92
N ASP A 415 -4.20 4.99 -6.82
CA ASP A 415 -2.76 5.31 -6.72
C ASP A 415 -2.46 6.82 -6.62
N PRO A 416 -3.18 7.71 -7.33
CA PRO A 416 -2.96 9.14 -7.18
C PRO A 416 -3.39 9.68 -5.80
N HIS A 417 -4.22 8.94 -5.06
CA HIS A 417 -4.80 9.36 -3.79
C HIS A 417 -4.08 8.75 -2.59
N LEU A 418 -3.62 7.51 -2.73
CA LEU A 418 -2.98 6.73 -1.66
C LEU A 418 -1.53 6.47 -2.00
N ARG A 419 -0.61 7.12 -1.28
CA ARG A 419 0.81 7.15 -1.60
C ARG A 419 1.68 6.53 -0.52
N CYS A 420 2.75 5.88 -0.96
CA CYS A 420 3.80 5.43 -0.07
C CYS A 420 4.86 6.51 0.10
N GLY A 421 5.14 6.91 1.34
CA GLY A 421 6.08 7.98 1.63
C GLY A 421 6.16 8.31 3.11
N ASN A 422 7.25 8.96 3.50
CA ASN A 422 7.44 9.49 4.84
C ASN A 422 6.79 10.87 4.94
N SER A 423 5.60 10.92 5.53
CA SER A 423 4.81 12.15 5.69
C SER A 423 5.51 13.27 6.47
N LEU A 424 6.60 12.96 7.18
CA LEU A 424 7.39 13.90 7.97
C LEU A 424 8.59 14.50 7.21
N ILE A 425 9.03 13.88 6.10
CA ILE A 425 10.25 14.32 5.40
C ILE A 425 9.90 14.77 3.98
N GLY A 426 9.92 16.09 3.77
CA GLY A 426 9.74 16.70 2.47
C GLY A 426 10.33 18.11 2.41
N ALA A 427 10.47 18.63 1.19
CA ALA A 427 10.98 19.97 0.97
C ALA A 427 9.97 21.03 1.48
N PRO A 428 10.46 22.15 2.04
CA PRO A 428 9.62 23.22 2.54
C PRO A 428 9.12 24.09 1.38
N LEU A 429 7.98 23.69 0.79
CA LEU A 429 7.39 24.38 -0.36
C LEU A 429 6.27 25.35 0.02
N ARG A 430 6.09 25.62 1.32
CA ARG A 430 4.95 26.38 1.83
C ARG A 430 5.27 27.15 3.09
N GLN A 431 4.77 28.38 3.15
CA GLN A 431 4.82 29.25 4.32
C GLN A 431 3.46 29.95 4.46
N GLU A 432 2.86 29.91 5.65
CA GLU A 432 1.55 30.53 5.92
C GLU A 432 0.47 30.15 4.88
N GLU A 433 0.42 28.86 4.50
CA GLU A 433 -0.49 28.30 3.47
C GLU A 433 -0.23 28.77 2.02
N GLN A 434 0.80 29.57 1.77
CA GLN A 434 1.18 30.00 0.43
C GLN A 434 2.39 29.23 -0.10
N PHE A 435 2.33 28.85 -1.37
CA PHE A 435 3.46 28.21 -2.04
C PHE A 435 4.66 29.15 -2.13
N THR A 436 5.83 28.68 -1.71
CA THR A 436 7.11 29.42 -1.76
C THR A 436 8.30 28.46 -1.82
N VAL A 437 9.42 28.91 -2.39
CA VAL A 437 10.70 28.17 -2.40
C VAL A 437 11.78 28.83 -1.55
N GLU A 438 11.44 29.82 -0.72
CA GLU A 438 12.42 30.58 0.06
C GLU A 438 13.34 29.68 0.89
N GLU A 439 12.78 28.72 1.63
CA GLU A 439 13.57 27.77 2.43
C GLU A 439 14.27 26.69 1.59
N LEU A 440 13.75 26.39 0.40
CA LEU A 440 14.38 25.47 -0.56
C LEU A 440 15.58 26.12 -1.27
N SER A 441 15.64 27.45 -1.34
CA SER A 441 16.65 28.19 -2.11
C SER A 441 18.08 28.12 -1.54
N TYR A 442 18.27 27.53 -0.37
CA TYR A 442 19.58 27.33 0.26
C TYR A 442 19.61 26.05 1.11
N ILE A 443 20.83 25.62 1.46
CA ILE A 443 21.05 24.50 2.39
C ILE A 443 21.20 25.05 3.81
N PRO A 444 20.34 24.66 4.77
CA PRO A 444 20.46 25.06 6.16
C PRO A 444 21.78 24.58 6.78
N ASP A 445 22.39 25.43 7.59
CA ASP A 445 23.64 25.13 8.29
C ASP A 445 23.54 23.84 9.14
N ALA A 446 22.38 23.63 9.77
CA ALA A 446 22.08 22.44 10.58
C ALA A 446 22.17 21.13 9.77
N ALA A 447 21.86 21.14 8.47
CA ALA A 447 21.99 19.97 7.60
C ALA A 447 23.45 19.59 7.34
N LEU A 448 24.40 20.51 7.58
CA LEU A 448 25.83 20.31 7.36
C LEU A 448 26.61 20.11 8.66
N GLU A 449 25.95 20.20 9.81
CA GLU A 449 26.57 19.94 11.11
C GLU A 449 26.90 18.44 11.23
N GLY A 450 28.13 18.12 11.65
CA GLY A 450 28.58 16.71 11.74
C GLY A 450 27.88 15.96 12.86
N ILE A 451 26.82 15.21 12.53
CA ILE A 451 26.05 14.42 13.49
C ILE A 451 26.72 13.05 13.66
N ASN A 452 27.88 12.93 14.34
CA ASN A 452 28.33 11.60 14.77
C ASN A 452 29.23 11.63 16.02
N LYS A 453 28.85 10.83 17.02
CA LYS A 453 29.70 10.47 18.17
C LYS A 453 30.83 9.57 17.66
N GLY A 454 32.08 10.01 17.75
CA GLY A 454 33.25 9.25 17.29
C GLY A 454 34.02 9.85 16.10
N THR A 455 33.63 11.03 15.63
CA THR A 455 34.31 11.74 14.53
C THR A 455 35.75 12.12 14.84
N THR A 456 36.64 11.90 13.87
CA THR A 456 38.06 12.28 13.92
C THR A 456 38.24 13.80 13.87
N THR A 457 39.43 14.28 14.24
CA THR A 457 39.77 15.71 14.17
C THR A 457 39.70 16.24 12.73
N GLU A 458 40.09 15.41 11.75
CA GLU A 458 40.05 15.75 10.33
C GLU A 458 38.61 15.88 9.81
N GLN A 459 37.73 14.93 10.14
CA GLN A 459 36.30 14.99 9.80
C GLN A 459 35.64 16.25 10.39
N LYS A 460 35.99 16.61 11.63
CA LYS A 460 35.50 17.85 12.27
C LYS A 460 36.00 19.10 11.56
N ALA A 461 37.25 19.12 11.11
CA ALA A 461 37.81 20.23 10.35
C ALA A 461 37.13 20.37 8.98
N ALA A 462 36.90 19.25 8.28
CA ALA A 462 36.18 19.23 7.00
C ALA A 462 34.74 19.74 7.14
N ALA A 463 34.00 19.28 8.16
CA ALA A 463 32.65 19.77 8.44
C ALA A 463 32.61 21.27 8.74
N ARG A 464 33.57 21.79 9.53
CA ARG A 464 33.68 23.23 9.82
C ARG A 464 34.00 24.04 8.56
N ALA A 465 34.93 23.58 7.73
CA ALA A 465 35.27 24.25 6.47
C ALA A 465 34.07 24.27 5.51
N ARG A 466 33.30 23.18 5.43
CA ARG A 466 32.06 23.08 4.67
C ARG A 466 31.00 24.06 5.17
N LEU A 467 30.77 24.12 6.48
CA LEU A 467 29.84 25.06 7.09
C LEU A 467 30.23 26.52 6.80
N GLN A 468 31.52 26.85 6.92
CA GLN A 468 32.01 28.19 6.61
C GLN A 468 31.77 28.55 5.14
N ARG A 469 32.05 27.64 4.21
CA ARG A 469 31.75 27.84 2.77
C ARG A 469 30.27 28.08 2.53
N ASN A 470 29.39 27.30 3.16
CA ASN A 470 27.93 27.47 3.05
C ASN A 470 27.49 28.88 3.49
N GLN A 471 28.00 29.35 4.63
CA GLN A 471 27.69 30.68 5.16
C GLN A 471 28.19 31.81 4.25
N GLU A 472 29.38 31.66 3.66
CA GLU A 472 29.92 32.62 2.70
C GLU A 472 29.08 32.66 1.40
N GLU A 473 28.66 31.51 0.88
CA GLU A 473 27.80 31.39 -0.31
C GLU A 473 26.43 32.03 -0.11
N ARG A 474 25.81 31.81 1.06
CA ARG A 474 24.52 32.43 1.41
C ARG A 474 24.62 33.96 1.46
N LYS A 475 25.63 34.49 2.15
CA LYS A 475 25.88 35.95 2.23
C LYS A 475 26.11 36.59 0.86
N ARG A 476 26.82 35.90 -0.05
CA ARG A 476 27.03 36.38 -1.42
C ARG A 476 25.72 36.43 -2.21
N SER A 477 24.83 35.46 -1.99
CA SER A 477 23.54 35.37 -2.68
C SER A 477 22.56 36.47 -2.26
N ASP A 478 22.66 36.98 -1.03
CA ASP A 478 21.85 38.11 -0.53
C ASP A 478 22.24 39.47 -1.15
N THR A 479 23.43 39.57 -1.76
CA THR A 479 23.94 40.82 -2.33
C THR A 479 23.48 40.96 -3.79
N LYS A 480 22.25 41.45 -4.00
CA LYS A 480 21.67 41.67 -5.35
C LYS A 480 22.57 42.56 -6.22
N GLN A 481 22.90 42.09 -7.43
CA GLN A 481 23.35 42.96 -8.53
C GLN A 481 22.13 43.44 -9.32
N GLU A 482 22.02 44.75 -9.58
CA GLU A 482 20.90 45.32 -10.35
C GLU A 482 20.85 44.73 -11.78
N GLY A 483 19.69 44.19 -12.18
CA GLY A 483 19.41 43.79 -13.56
C GLY A 483 19.58 42.30 -13.91
N GLN A 484 19.96 41.43 -12.96
CA GLN A 484 20.00 39.97 -13.17
C GLN A 484 18.92 39.25 -12.35
N THR A 485 18.26 38.25 -12.95
CA THR A 485 17.40 37.31 -12.21
C THR A 485 18.24 36.46 -11.30
N SER A 486 17.84 36.35 -10.03
CA SER A 486 18.56 35.49 -9.08
C SER A 486 18.23 34.01 -9.36
N LYS A 487 19.15 33.10 -9.00
CA LYS A 487 18.88 31.65 -9.07
C LYS A 487 17.65 31.24 -8.24
N SER A 488 17.35 31.98 -7.16
CA SER A 488 16.14 31.75 -6.36
C SER A 488 14.86 32.13 -7.11
N GLU A 489 14.88 33.20 -7.91
CA GLU A 489 13.73 33.59 -8.74
C GLU A 489 13.50 32.60 -9.89
N GLU A 490 14.59 32.08 -10.49
CA GLU A 490 14.51 31.01 -11.48
C GLU A 490 13.94 29.73 -10.87
N LEU A 491 14.41 29.34 -9.68
CA LEU A 491 13.88 28.20 -8.93
C LEU A 491 12.39 28.38 -8.62
N GLN A 492 11.97 29.56 -8.15
CA GLN A 492 10.55 29.85 -7.88
C GLN A 492 9.68 29.67 -9.13
N ARG A 493 10.15 30.18 -10.29
CA ARG A 493 9.43 30.01 -11.56
C ARG A 493 9.35 28.55 -11.98
N PHE A 494 10.47 27.82 -11.90
CA PHE A 494 10.53 26.41 -12.28
C PHE A 494 9.62 25.54 -11.41
N MET A 495 9.71 25.70 -10.09
CA MET A 495 8.86 24.97 -9.14
C MET A 495 7.38 25.35 -9.31
N GLY A 496 7.07 26.61 -9.63
CA GLY A 496 5.70 27.03 -9.99
C GLY A 496 5.17 26.34 -11.24
N LEU A 497 6.00 26.18 -12.28
CA LEU A 497 5.62 25.41 -13.48
C LEU A 497 5.40 23.93 -13.17
N ALA A 498 6.23 23.33 -12.31
CA ALA A 498 6.06 21.96 -11.85
C ALA A 498 4.72 21.75 -11.12
N LEU A 499 4.31 22.70 -10.27
CA LEU A 499 3.01 22.65 -9.61
C LEU A 499 1.85 22.77 -10.60
N LEU A 500 1.93 23.69 -11.55
CA LEU A 500 0.92 23.86 -12.60
C LEU A 500 0.78 22.60 -13.46
N GLU A 501 1.91 22.00 -13.86
CA GLU A 501 1.92 20.72 -14.56
C GLU A 501 1.25 19.63 -13.70
N GLY A 502 1.62 19.52 -12.42
CA GLY A 502 0.99 18.59 -11.49
C GLY A 502 -0.53 18.77 -11.38
N MET A 503 -1.01 20.00 -11.21
CA MET A 503 -2.46 20.31 -11.16
C MET A 503 -3.19 19.94 -12.45
N PHE A 504 -2.58 20.16 -13.61
CA PHE A 504 -3.15 19.77 -14.91
C PHE A 504 -3.30 18.24 -15.00
N TRP A 505 -2.28 17.49 -14.58
CA TRP A 505 -2.34 16.04 -14.54
C TRP A 505 -3.42 15.52 -13.59
N ARG A 506 -3.52 16.11 -12.39
CA ARG A 506 -4.56 15.76 -11.41
C ARG A 506 -5.97 15.92 -11.97
N THR A 507 -6.21 16.99 -12.71
CA THR A 507 -7.49 17.21 -13.39
C THR A 507 -7.84 16.08 -14.36
N SER A 508 -6.85 15.56 -15.09
CA SER A 508 -7.01 14.41 -15.99
C SER A 508 -7.27 13.09 -15.23
N LEU A 509 -6.63 12.90 -14.08
CA LEU A 509 -6.81 11.71 -13.24
C LEU A 509 -8.19 11.67 -12.54
N GLU A 510 -8.79 12.83 -12.27
CA GLU A 510 -10.09 12.98 -11.61
C GLU A 510 -11.30 12.90 -12.59
N MET A 511 -11.07 12.59 -13.87
CA MET A 511 -12.15 12.41 -14.84
C MET A 511 -13.13 11.31 -14.39
N PRO A 512 -14.43 11.60 -14.23
CA PRO A 512 -15.39 10.62 -13.73
C PRO A 512 -15.71 9.57 -14.79
N ASP A 513 -15.91 8.32 -14.37
CA ASP A 513 -16.32 7.21 -15.23
C ASP A 513 -17.80 6.81 -15.07
N GLU A 514 -18.51 7.43 -14.13
CA GLU A 514 -19.87 7.07 -13.73
C GLU A 514 -20.89 7.10 -14.87
N SER A 515 -20.73 8.00 -15.85
CA SER A 515 -21.62 8.13 -17.01
C SER A 515 -21.14 7.38 -18.25
N LEU A 516 -19.95 6.76 -18.21
CA LEU A 516 -19.36 6.12 -19.38
C LEU A 516 -19.92 4.70 -19.59
N PRO A 517 -20.06 4.26 -20.86
CA PRO A 517 -20.23 2.83 -21.15
C PRO A 517 -19.04 2.03 -20.61
N LEU A 518 -19.25 0.79 -20.17
CA LEU A 518 -18.22 0.02 -19.47
C LEU A 518 -16.88 -0.05 -20.23
N GLY A 519 -16.91 -0.31 -21.55
CA GLY A 519 -15.68 -0.38 -22.34
C GLY A 519 -14.88 0.94 -22.33
N HIS A 520 -15.57 2.08 -22.29
CA HIS A 520 -14.93 3.39 -22.16
C HIS A 520 -14.46 3.66 -20.73
N ALA A 521 -15.20 3.22 -19.71
CA ALA A 521 -14.76 3.31 -18.32
C ALA A 521 -13.47 2.50 -18.08
N LEU A 522 -13.39 1.28 -18.63
CA LEU A 522 -12.17 0.45 -18.64
C LEU A 522 -11.00 1.14 -19.33
N ALA A 523 -11.23 1.67 -20.53
CA ALA A 523 -10.20 2.40 -21.27
C ALA A 523 -9.73 3.66 -20.52
N LEU A 524 -10.65 4.37 -19.85
CA LEU A 524 -10.32 5.54 -19.04
C LEU A 524 -9.46 5.15 -17.85
N VAL A 525 -9.76 4.05 -17.16
CA VAL A 525 -8.96 3.56 -16.04
C VAL A 525 -7.53 3.17 -16.48
N GLN A 526 -7.40 2.49 -17.62
CA GLN A 526 -6.09 2.19 -18.20
C GLN A 526 -5.34 3.49 -18.54
N TYR A 527 -6.02 4.43 -19.21
CA TYR A 527 -5.45 5.73 -19.55
C TYR A 527 -4.93 6.47 -18.31
N LYS A 528 -5.72 6.53 -17.23
CA LYS A 528 -5.29 7.15 -15.96
C LYS A 528 -4.05 6.47 -15.38
N THR A 529 -3.96 5.15 -15.49
CA THR A 529 -2.79 4.39 -15.00
C THR A 529 -1.53 4.73 -15.81
N ASP A 530 -1.63 4.72 -17.13
CA ASP A 530 -0.51 5.07 -18.02
C ASP A 530 -0.05 6.51 -17.79
N LEU A 531 -1.01 7.43 -17.63
CA LEU A 531 -0.76 8.83 -17.32
C LEU A 531 -0.01 9.01 -16.01
N PHE A 532 -0.45 8.31 -14.97
CA PHE A 532 0.18 8.36 -13.66
C PHE A 532 1.58 7.75 -13.70
N ASN A 533 1.78 6.66 -14.45
CA ASN A 533 3.10 6.07 -14.64
C ASN A 533 4.05 7.02 -15.38
N GLU A 534 3.58 7.74 -16.40
CA GLU A 534 4.35 8.80 -17.07
C GLU A 534 4.69 9.94 -16.11
N LEU A 535 3.75 10.35 -15.26
CA LEU A 535 3.96 11.40 -14.26
C LEU A 535 5.01 11.00 -13.20
N MET A 536 5.02 9.72 -12.79
CA MET A 536 5.92 9.21 -11.76
C MET A 536 7.31 8.82 -12.29
N HIS A 537 7.38 8.31 -13.53
CA HIS A 537 8.60 7.69 -14.06
C HIS A 537 9.09 8.28 -15.38
N GLY A 538 8.34 9.19 -16.00
CA GLY A 538 8.71 9.87 -17.24
C GLY A 538 9.71 11.01 -17.04
N ILE A 539 9.98 11.76 -18.10
CA ILE A 539 10.82 12.97 -18.06
C ILE A 539 9.88 14.18 -18.06
N THR A 540 9.48 14.61 -16.87
CA THR A 540 8.52 15.71 -16.65
C THR A 540 9.15 16.82 -15.81
N ILE A 541 8.61 18.04 -15.90
CA ILE A 541 9.06 19.19 -15.09
C ILE A 541 8.81 18.89 -13.61
N ARG A 542 7.67 18.26 -13.29
CA ARG A 542 7.30 17.79 -11.96
C ARG A 542 8.29 16.79 -11.38
N ARG A 543 8.79 15.83 -12.16
CA ARG A 543 9.82 14.89 -11.68
C ARG A 543 11.17 15.57 -11.46
N GLN A 544 11.56 16.51 -12.32
CA GLN A 544 12.76 17.31 -12.10
C GLN A 544 12.65 18.18 -10.84
N ALA A 545 11.47 18.74 -10.57
CA ALA A 545 11.20 19.45 -9.33
C ALA A 545 11.28 18.54 -8.10
N GLN A 546 10.78 17.30 -8.21
CA GLN A 546 10.97 16.28 -7.18
C GLN A 546 12.45 15.99 -6.94
N GLN A 547 13.28 15.86 -7.98
CA GLN A 547 14.72 15.64 -7.83
C GLN A 547 15.42 16.78 -7.08
N ILE A 548 15.00 18.03 -7.29
CA ILE A 548 15.53 19.19 -6.54
C ILE A 548 15.15 19.09 -5.05
N CYS A 549 13.90 18.72 -4.78
CA CYS A 549 13.40 18.53 -3.41
C CYS A 549 14.09 17.35 -2.71
N ASP A 550 14.29 16.24 -3.42
CA ASP A 550 15.04 15.07 -2.97
C ASP A 550 16.48 15.43 -2.66
N LEU A 551 17.14 16.22 -3.53
CA LEU A 551 18.50 16.70 -3.31
C LEU A 551 18.60 17.53 -2.02
N TRP A 552 17.66 18.45 -1.80
CA TRP A 552 17.62 19.27 -0.58
C TRP A 552 17.42 18.41 0.67
N CYS A 553 16.48 17.46 0.64
CA CYS A 553 16.22 16.55 1.76
C CYS A 553 17.40 15.60 2.01
N ALA A 554 18.05 15.11 0.95
CA ALA A 554 19.15 14.16 1.04
C ALA A 554 20.34 14.70 1.82
N VAL A 555 20.58 16.03 1.82
CA VAL A 555 21.68 16.64 2.59
C VAL A 555 21.58 16.33 4.08
N TRP A 556 20.37 16.28 4.63
CA TRP A 556 20.12 15.96 6.05
C TRP A 556 20.47 14.52 6.43
N PHE A 557 20.49 13.62 5.45
CA PHE A 557 20.72 12.20 5.62
C PHE A 557 21.93 11.73 4.80
N TRP A 558 22.85 12.66 4.50
CA TRP A 558 23.96 12.38 3.60
C TRP A 558 24.85 11.28 4.19
N PRO A 559 25.16 10.21 3.43
CA PRO A 559 26.04 9.15 3.92
C PRO A 559 27.45 9.69 4.22
N GLU A 560 28.21 8.96 5.04
CA GLU A 560 29.57 9.37 5.41
C GLU A 560 30.44 9.57 4.16
N PRO A 561 31.05 10.75 3.94
CA PRO A 561 31.92 10.99 2.78
C PRO A 561 33.08 9.98 2.71
N GLY A 562 33.41 9.52 1.51
CA GLY A 562 34.42 8.48 1.25
C GLY A 562 33.92 7.04 1.49
N SER A 563 32.70 6.86 2.01
CA SER A 563 32.08 5.52 2.07
C SER A 563 31.67 5.04 0.67
N LEU A 564 31.48 3.73 0.52
CA LEU A 564 31.08 3.12 -0.75
C LEU A 564 29.58 2.82 -0.77
N LEU A 565 28.88 3.38 -1.75
CA LEU A 565 27.48 3.04 -2.04
C LEU A 565 27.39 1.97 -3.13
N PRO A 566 26.56 0.94 -2.95
CA PRO A 566 26.33 -0.06 -3.97
C PRO A 566 25.59 0.54 -5.16
N ARG A 567 26.13 0.35 -6.37
CA ARG A 567 25.48 0.72 -7.64
C ARG A 567 24.91 -0.52 -8.30
N GLN A 568 23.61 -0.52 -8.58
CA GLN A 568 22.97 -1.60 -9.34
C GLN A 568 23.65 -1.77 -10.71
N GLY A 569 24.25 -2.95 -10.95
CA GLY A 569 24.86 -3.29 -12.24
C GLY A 569 26.20 -2.60 -12.56
N GLY A 570 26.94 -2.09 -11.57
CA GLY A 570 28.24 -1.44 -11.78
C GLY A 570 29.15 -1.41 -10.55
N GLU A 571 30.29 -0.70 -10.65
CA GLU A 571 31.20 -0.47 -9.52
C GLU A 571 30.55 0.42 -8.45
N ASN A 572 30.93 0.18 -7.19
CA ASN A 572 30.48 0.99 -6.07
C ASN A 572 30.90 2.46 -6.25
N ILE A 573 30.04 3.37 -5.81
CA ILE A 573 30.26 4.81 -5.90
C ILE A 573 30.85 5.29 -4.58
N GLU A 574 31.98 5.98 -4.62
CA GLU A 574 32.50 6.71 -3.47
C GLU A 574 31.65 7.95 -3.19
N VAL A 575 31.16 8.08 -1.95
CA VAL A 575 30.27 9.17 -1.54
C VAL A 575 31.05 10.49 -1.48
N PRO A 576 30.63 11.53 -2.21
CA PRO A 576 31.30 12.84 -2.15
C PRO A 576 30.89 13.60 -0.88
N GLU A 577 31.53 14.74 -0.63
CA GLU A 577 31.05 15.67 0.40
C GLU A 577 29.62 16.14 0.10
N PRO A 578 28.76 16.33 1.12
CA PRO A 578 27.43 16.87 0.91
C PRO A 578 27.49 18.27 0.29
N PRO A 579 26.54 18.60 -0.60
CA PRO A 579 26.53 19.87 -1.30
C PRO A 579 26.28 21.04 -0.33
N THR A 580 27.10 22.09 -0.41
CA THR A 580 26.77 23.41 0.14
C THR A 580 25.71 24.11 -0.71
N THR A 581 25.19 25.24 -0.26
CA THR A 581 24.17 26.04 -0.99
C THR A 581 24.56 26.32 -2.44
N GLY A 582 25.81 26.72 -2.70
CA GLY A 582 26.30 27.00 -4.05
C GLY A 582 26.27 25.76 -4.95
N ARG A 583 26.71 24.61 -4.40
CA ARG A 583 26.72 23.33 -5.13
C ARG A 583 25.30 22.79 -5.35
N PHE A 584 24.42 22.93 -4.36
CA PHE A 584 23.01 22.61 -4.47
C PHE A 584 22.34 23.37 -5.61
N LEU A 585 22.47 24.71 -5.61
CA LEU A 585 21.87 25.56 -6.65
C LEU A 585 22.44 25.30 -8.03
N GLU A 586 23.71 24.94 -8.13
CA GLU A 586 24.33 24.54 -9.38
C GLU A 586 23.75 23.22 -9.91
N LEU A 587 23.72 22.16 -9.10
CA LEU A 587 23.11 20.88 -9.46
C LEU A 587 21.65 21.06 -9.85
N ALA A 588 20.86 21.77 -9.03
CA ALA A 588 19.46 22.06 -9.31
C ALA A 588 19.28 22.79 -10.65
N SER A 589 20.14 23.77 -10.95
CA SER A 589 20.04 24.57 -12.17
C SER A 589 20.30 23.80 -13.47
N THR A 590 20.96 22.64 -13.40
CA THR A 590 21.11 21.74 -14.55
C THR A 590 19.76 21.16 -15.02
N LEU A 591 18.78 21.04 -14.11
CA LEU A 591 17.48 20.43 -14.40
C LEU A 591 16.54 21.39 -15.13
N TRP A 592 16.67 22.71 -14.92
CA TRP A 592 15.90 23.73 -15.63
C TRP A 592 16.67 24.42 -16.77
N GLY A 593 17.81 23.85 -17.17
CA GLY A 593 18.55 24.27 -18.36
C GLY A 593 19.26 25.62 -18.24
N ALA A 594 19.72 25.98 -17.04
CA ALA A 594 20.57 27.15 -16.83
C ALA A 594 22.01 26.95 -17.36
N ALA A 595 22.90 27.91 -17.10
CA ALA A 595 24.30 27.89 -17.53
C ALA A 595 25.01 26.54 -17.24
N PRO A 596 25.96 26.11 -18.09
CA PRO A 596 26.60 24.80 -17.97
C PRO A 596 27.28 24.64 -16.59
N PRO A 597 27.09 23.48 -15.93
CA PRO A 597 27.66 23.22 -14.61
C PRO A 597 29.20 23.21 -14.68
N THR A 598 29.82 23.61 -13.59
CA THR A 598 31.27 23.45 -13.35
C THR A 598 31.66 22.00 -13.14
N LEU A 599 30.72 21.18 -12.64
CA LEU A 599 30.90 19.74 -12.52
C LEU A 599 30.90 19.05 -13.88
N THR A 600 31.82 18.09 -14.03
CA THR A 600 31.76 17.12 -15.11
C THR A 600 30.48 16.26 -15.02
N PRO A 601 30.04 15.65 -16.14
CA PRO A 601 28.89 14.74 -16.12
C PRO A 601 29.04 13.58 -15.12
N ASP A 602 30.26 13.04 -14.97
CA ASP A 602 30.53 11.93 -14.06
C ASP A 602 30.36 12.35 -12.59
N GLU A 603 30.84 13.53 -12.22
CA GLU A 603 30.64 14.07 -10.86
C GLU A 603 29.15 14.30 -10.56
N GLN A 604 28.38 14.80 -11.52
CA GLN A 604 26.93 14.99 -11.35
C GLN A 604 26.20 13.66 -11.14
N ILE A 605 26.56 12.63 -11.92
CA ILE A 605 26.00 11.28 -11.78
C ILE A 605 26.22 10.74 -10.37
N VAL A 606 27.38 10.99 -9.78
CA VAL A 606 27.69 10.58 -8.41
C VAL A 606 26.75 11.25 -7.40
N TYR A 607 26.57 12.57 -7.45
CA TYR A 607 25.63 13.25 -6.55
C TYR A 607 24.20 12.72 -6.70
N TRP A 608 23.70 12.62 -7.94
CA TRP A 608 22.35 12.12 -8.19
C TRP A 608 22.14 10.67 -7.75
N ALA A 609 23.17 9.83 -7.85
CA ALA A 609 23.10 8.46 -7.33
C ALA A 609 23.00 8.43 -5.79
N VAL A 610 23.73 9.29 -5.08
CA VAL A 610 23.59 9.43 -3.61
C VAL A 610 22.19 9.91 -3.27
N VAL A 611 21.68 10.94 -3.95
CA VAL A 611 20.33 11.47 -3.72
C VAL A 611 19.26 10.39 -3.91
N GLN A 612 19.33 9.63 -5.02
CA GLN A 612 18.40 8.53 -5.29
C GLN A 612 18.45 7.45 -4.21
N HIS A 613 19.65 7.09 -3.75
CA HIS A 613 19.83 6.11 -2.68
C HIS A 613 19.18 6.57 -1.38
N VAL A 614 19.48 7.79 -0.95
CA VAL A 614 18.96 8.38 0.29
C VAL A 614 17.44 8.57 0.20
N ALA A 615 16.93 9.10 -0.91
CA ALA A 615 15.50 9.29 -1.13
C ALA A 615 14.74 7.96 -1.09
N ALA A 616 15.29 6.89 -1.66
CA ALA A 616 14.70 5.55 -1.59
C ALA A 616 14.69 4.98 -0.16
N GLN A 617 15.76 5.21 0.61
CA GLN A 617 15.85 4.76 2.01
C GLN A 617 14.88 5.52 2.93
N GLN A 618 14.86 6.85 2.82
CA GLN A 618 14.06 7.71 3.69
C GLN A 618 12.61 7.88 3.22
N ARG A 619 12.33 7.52 1.96
CA ARG A 619 11.04 7.63 1.28
C ARG A 619 10.49 9.05 1.33
N PHE A 620 11.27 10.03 0.88
CA PHE A 620 10.85 11.43 0.90
C PHE A 620 9.47 11.63 0.27
N PHE A 621 8.65 12.48 0.89
CA PHE A 621 7.30 12.79 0.44
C PHE A 621 7.10 14.30 0.39
N HIS A 622 6.95 14.85 -0.82
CA HIS A 622 6.81 16.29 -1.05
C HIS A 622 5.35 16.64 -1.27
N TRP A 623 4.63 16.97 -0.18
CA TRP A 623 3.18 17.18 -0.15
C TRP A 623 2.63 18.01 -1.30
N GLU A 624 3.25 19.16 -1.60
CA GLU A 624 2.81 20.09 -2.63
C GLU A 624 2.99 19.52 -4.05
N LEU A 625 4.00 18.68 -4.28
CA LEU A 625 4.22 18.01 -5.58
C LEU A 625 3.39 16.73 -5.73
N GLU A 626 3.05 16.08 -4.62
CA GLU A 626 2.31 14.82 -4.59
C GLU A 626 0.79 15.03 -4.65
N PHE A 627 0.28 16.05 -3.94
CA PHE A 627 -1.13 16.46 -3.94
C PHE A 627 -1.29 17.95 -4.30
N PRO A 628 -0.87 18.38 -5.52
CA PRO A 628 -0.87 19.78 -5.92
C PRO A 628 -2.26 20.42 -5.99
N GLU A 629 -3.32 19.63 -6.14
CA GLU A 629 -4.71 20.10 -6.14
C GLU A 629 -5.24 20.49 -4.75
N ILE A 630 -4.65 19.93 -3.69
CA ILE A 630 -4.97 20.26 -2.30
C ILE A 630 -4.25 21.54 -1.90
N TRP A 631 -2.96 21.64 -2.25
CA TRP A 631 -2.08 22.70 -1.76
C TRP A 631 -1.87 23.85 -2.74
N GLY A 632 -2.16 23.65 -4.03
CA GLY A 632 -2.01 24.66 -5.09
C GLY A 632 -3.27 25.49 -5.35
N ARG A 633 -4.44 25.11 -4.82
CA ARG A 633 -5.65 25.93 -4.90
C ARG A 633 -5.59 27.01 -3.81
N GLN A 634 -5.50 28.28 -4.20
CA GLN A 634 -5.92 29.35 -3.30
C GLN A 634 -7.40 29.13 -2.99
N ARG A 635 -7.76 28.97 -1.70
CA ARG A 635 -9.17 28.87 -1.29
C ARG A 635 -9.93 30.04 -1.91
N LYS A 636 -10.89 29.74 -2.78
CA LYS A 636 -11.82 30.77 -3.26
C LYS A 636 -12.55 31.29 -2.02
N SER A 637 -12.38 32.56 -1.68
CA SER A 637 -13.34 33.21 -0.78
C SER A 637 -14.66 33.26 -1.56
N ARG A 638 -15.59 32.36 -1.26
CA ARG A 638 -16.98 32.47 -1.73
C ARG A 638 -17.75 33.34 -0.78
#